data_AF-A0A535Q4C5-F1
#
_entry.id   AF-A0A535Q4C5-F1
#
_cell.length_a   1.000
_cell.length_b   1.000
_cell.length_c   1.000
_cell.angle_alpha   90.00
_cell.angle_beta   90.00
_cell.angle_gamma   90.00
#
_symmetry.space_group_name_H-M   'P 1'
#
loop_
_entity.id
_entity.type
_entity.pdbx_description
1 polymer ?
#
loop_
_entity_poly.entity_id
_entity_poly.type
_entity_poly.pdbx_seq_one_letter_code
_entity_poly.pdbx_strand_id
1 'polypeptide(L)'
;ALLPALEWLTDEPFETQPGTSPRRLLIACSNQQSARRLIETVLPRLQASLKSQLPVAYLAEHGGYLCTHRWFGAALRRTSGELTAEQARGLAKQGIWAQQTLTGERSELTMLPQEITAWERISSGVERIPSADGHIASAYDRCVYRRKGYCFVSRAEERVKTARIVVTTHAGLLDDLTHSHSLLAAIDRRLIVDADLLEEEMSRWSSAELEQTHLLGLLNTIGTELPDGRYQGLLALGAPALRENGPGGLSTTPTVSKSEVDTRMRTWFQTLHHASDAVSNLFSCYGQLLEEFLQHGSGSNNGGRDKGRNSYGGRSNDRTDQPLRLTGETRNLGTWTDVERAWQQTAQRLQHVIDLVHEAERVLLTTQRSHHRLDVGSGEEDSVASELAAIAWKLLEQKRLGQQAMALAESDMVYWLRMPPAPPPFVQQTVQQRLVVPPVPLTTPGGEHSHPPVPVLYGQQVQISALLKRTIFGADICTILAGASLSVDNNFSFCRGRFGLENEACPALSVVTEHHEQTLLYLPNDVPEPNMPQYQRSLDETLIQLATALEGQMVILYTSHASLRSSYAAVKPVLEGRGILVLGQGVDGSPRQLWQLFNSQEHVIVLGTGNFWDNIGEISRVPVCTFITRLPMPVLNDPPVAARAEHYSDQLHQLTVPVASLRLRRALNRLVWSEATRNVVILFDRRVLSKEYGSTILHSLPRSSQRQAAVSHMPETILDWLTASGSWE
;
A
#
# COMPACT_ATOMS: atom_id res chain seq x y z
N ALA A 1 -5.76 -27.19 -0.50
CA ALA A 1 -6.68 -26.34 0.27
C ALA A 1 -8.01 -26.10 -0.44
N LEU A 2 -8.03 -25.57 -1.67
CA LEU A 2 -9.27 -25.25 -2.39
C LEU A 2 -10.17 -26.47 -2.67
N LEU A 3 -9.63 -27.56 -3.20
CA LEU A 3 -10.44 -28.73 -3.59
C LEU A 3 -11.24 -29.32 -2.41
N PRO A 4 -10.65 -29.66 -1.24
CA PRO A 4 -11.42 -30.14 -0.09
C PRO A 4 -12.45 -29.13 0.44
N ALA A 5 -12.16 -27.83 0.37
CA ALA A 5 -13.10 -26.80 0.80
C ALA A 5 -14.33 -26.73 -0.11
N LEU A 6 -14.14 -26.97 -1.42
CA LEU A 6 -15.23 -27.05 -2.39
C LEU A 6 -16.04 -28.34 -2.24
N GLU A 7 -15.39 -29.47 -1.99
CA GLU A 7 -16.07 -30.75 -1.68
C GLU A 7 -16.98 -30.61 -0.46
N TRP A 8 -16.47 -30.00 0.62
CA TRP A 8 -17.25 -29.71 1.83
C TRP A 8 -18.48 -28.82 1.57
N LEU A 9 -18.39 -27.90 0.60
CA LEU A 9 -19.52 -27.08 0.17
C LEU A 9 -20.53 -27.86 -0.69
N THR A 10 -20.09 -28.85 -1.46
CA THR A 10 -20.97 -29.65 -2.32
C THR A 10 -21.70 -30.76 -1.59
N ASP A 11 -21.15 -31.24 -0.46
CA ASP A 11 -21.73 -32.32 0.34
C ASP A 11 -23.02 -31.94 1.08
N GLU A 12 -23.40 -30.66 1.08
CA GLU A 12 -24.66 -30.20 1.67
C GLU A 12 -25.79 -30.23 0.63
N PRO A 13 -26.88 -30.99 0.86
CA PRO A 13 -28.02 -30.99 -0.05
C PRO A 13 -28.65 -29.60 -0.14
N PHE A 14 -29.11 -29.23 -1.34
CA PHE A 14 -29.68 -27.91 -1.64
C PHE A 14 -30.98 -27.61 -0.85
N GLU A 15 -31.61 -28.64 -0.30
CA GLU A 15 -32.79 -28.55 0.57
C GLU A 15 -32.36 -28.48 2.05
N THR A 16 -32.11 -27.26 2.52
CA THR A 16 -31.93 -27.01 3.96
C THR A 16 -33.26 -27.17 4.71
N GLN A 17 -33.19 -27.72 5.93
CA GLN A 17 -34.32 -27.66 6.86
C GLN A 17 -34.73 -26.19 7.08
N PRO A 18 -36.02 -25.88 7.27
CA PRO A 18 -36.47 -24.51 7.51
C PRO A 18 -35.79 -23.95 8.78
N GLY A 19 -34.89 -22.99 8.61
CA GLY A 19 -34.18 -22.30 9.69
C GLY A 19 -32.64 -22.38 9.64
N THR A 20 -32.04 -23.24 8.81
CA THR A 20 -30.58 -23.33 8.66
C THR A 20 -30.08 -22.57 7.42
N SER A 21 -29.16 -21.62 7.59
CA SER A 21 -28.51 -20.93 6.48
C SER A 21 -27.60 -21.89 5.70
N PRO A 22 -27.51 -21.77 4.37
CA PRO A 22 -26.62 -22.60 3.56
C PRO A 22 -25.15 -22.34 3.97
N ARG A 23 -24.30 -23.38 3.96
CA ARG A 23 -22.84 -23.22 4.08
C ARG A 23 -22.31 -22.17 3.10
N ARG A 24 -21.44 -21.29 3.58
CA ARG A 24 -20.77 -20.28 2.77
C ARG A 24 -19.28 -20.33 3.04
N LEU A 25 -18.48 -20.05 2.02
CA LEU A 25 -17.02 -19.99 2.10
C LEU A 25 -16.54 -18.60 1.70
N LEU A 26 -15.70 -18.00 2.53
CA LEU A 26 -14.98 -16.77 2.23
C LEU A 26 -13.55 -17.11 1.78
N ILE A 27 -13.11 -16.59 0.64
CA ILE A 27 -11.74 -16.74 0.15
C ILE A 27 -11.10 -15.35 0.03
N ALA A 28 -10.02 -15.12 0.77
CA ALA A 28 -9.27 -13.87 0.72
C ALA A 28 -7.92 -14.08 0.01
N CYS A 29 -7.63 -13.27 -0.99
CA CYS A 29 -6.41 -13.33 -1.80
C CYS A 29 -5.48 -12.14 -1.52
N SER A 30 -4.19 -12.26 -1.81
CA SER A 30 -3.22 -11.17 -1.63
C SER A 30 -3.57 -9.88 -2.38
N ASN A 31 -4.15 -9.97 -3.57
CA ASN A 31 -4.50 -8.80 -4.38
C ASN A 31 -5.61 -9.10 -5.40
N GLN A 32 -6.06 -8.06 -6.10
CA GLN A 32 -7.15 -8.13 -7.08
C GLN A 32 -6.84 -9.03 -8.27
N GLN A 33 -5.57 -9.11 -8.71
CA GLN A 33 -5.18 -9.98 -9.83
C GLN A 33 -5.31 -11.45 -9.45
N SER A 34 -4.85 -11.82 -8.25
CA SER A 34 -5.02 -13.17 -7.70
C SER A 34 -6.50 -13.54 -7.52
N ALA A 35 -7.32 -12.61 -7.00
CA ALA A 35 -8.76 -12.82 -6.85
C ALA A 35 -9.46 -13.03 -8.21
N ARG A 36 -9.11 -12.22 -9.22
CA ARG A 36 -9.66 -12.36 -10.57
C ARG A 36 -9.31 -13.71 -11.20
N ARG A 37 -8.03 -14.11 -11.14
CA ARG A 37 -7.57 -15.43 -11.61
C ARG A 37 -8.31 -16.58 -10.92
N LEU A 38 -8.57 -16.45 -9.62
CA LEU A 38 -9.32 -17.44 -8.85
C LEU A 38 -10.76 -17.58 -9.40
N ILE A 39 -11.44 -16.46 -9.66
CA ILE A 39 -12.84 -16.43 -10.11
C ILE A 39 -12.99 -16.84 -11.58
N GLU A 40 -12.13 -16.34 -12.46
CA GLU A 40 -12.27 -16.54 -13.91
C GLU A 40 -11.71 -17.89 -14.38
N THR A 41 -10.70 -18.44 -13.68
CA THR A 41 -9.96 -19.62 -14.16
C THR A 41 -10.00 -20.79 -13.20
N VAL A 42 -9.64 -20.58 -11.92
CA VAL A 42 -9.40 -21.69 -10.98
C VAL A 42 -10.71 -22.30 -10.47
N LEU A 43 -11.63 -21.48 -9.94
CA LEU A 43 -12.92 -21.96 -9.42
C LEU A 43 -13.77 -22.64 -10.49
N PRO A 44 -13.93 -22.11 -11.72
CA PRO A 44 -14.69 -22.80 -12.76
C PRO A 44 -14.11 -24.18 -13.12
N ARG A 45 -12.78 -24.31 -13.19
CA ARG A 45 -12.10 -25.59 -13.44
C ARG A 45 -12.35 -26.61 -12.33
N LEU A 46 -12.24 -26.19 -11.07
CA LEU A 46 -12.47 -27.06 -9.92
C LEU A 46 -13.94 -27.46 -9.80
N GLN A 47 -14.87 -26.52 -9.99
CA GLN A 47 -16.31 -26.80 -9.98
C GLN A 47 -16.71 -27.76 -11.10
N ALA A 48 -16.14 -27.62 -12.30
CA ALA A 48 -16.35 -28.57 -13.40
C ALA A 48 -15.88 -30.00 -13.03
N SER A 49 -14.72 -30.13 -12.37
CA SER A 49 -14.22 -31.43 -11.88
C SER A 49 -15.14 -32.05 -10.82
N LEU A 50 -15.75 -31.22 -9.97
CA LEU A 50 -16.69 -31.65 -8.94
C LEU A 50 -18.14 -31.76 -9.43
N LYS A 51 -18.41 -31.46 -10.71
CA LYS A 51 -19.76 -31.38 -11.30
C LYS A 51 -20.70 -30.47 -10.50
N SER A 52 -20.18 -29.37 -9.97
CA SER A 52 -20.95 -28.39 -9.20
C SER A 52 -21.05 -27.05 -9.93
N GLN A 53 -22.01 -26.21 -9.51
CA GLN A 53 -22.22 -24.85 -10.01
C GLN A 53 -22.55 -23.92 -8.84
N LEU A 54 -21.59 -23.74 -7.94
CA LEU A 54 -21.78 -22.92 -6.75
C LEU A 54 -21.67 -21.44 -7.12
N PRO A 55 -22.65 -20.58 -6.77
CA PRO A 55 -22.61 -19.15 -7.08
C PRO A 55 -21.44 -18.47 -6.36
N VAL A 56 -20.64 -17.73 -7.14
CA VAL A 56 -19.47 -16.99 -6.69
C VAL A 56 -19.74 -15.49 -6.79
N ALA A 57 -19.39 -14.72 -5.76
CA ALA A 57 -19.40 -13.26 -5.79
C ALA A 57 -18.05 -12.71 -5.37
N TYR A 58 -17.63 -11.61 -6.01
CA TYR A 58 -16.50 -10.81 -5.56
C TYR A 58 -16.99 -9.63 -4.72
N LEU A 59 -16.31 -9.38 -3.60
CA LEU A 59 -16.51 -8.19 -2.77
C LEU A 59 -15.22 -7.37 -2.78
N ALA A 60 -15.29 -6.17 -3.37
CA ALA A 60 -14.22 -5.18 -3.27
C ALA A 60 -14.33 -4.42 -1.94
N GLU A 61 -13.25 -3.73 -1.56
CA GLU A 61 -13.25 -2.72 -0.50
C GLU A 61 -14.35 -1.67 -0.71
N HIS A 62 -14.79 -1.00 0.35
CA HIS A 62 -15.85 0.02 0.30
C HIS A 62 -15.54 1.14 -0.69
N GLY A 63 -14.27 1.57 -0.80
CA GLY A 63 -13.79 2.53 -1.79
C GLY A 63 -13.55 1.96 -3.20
N GLY A 64 -13.85 0.68 -3.39
CA GLY A 64 -13.57 -0.09 -4.60
C GLY A 64 -14.65 -0.01 -5.68
N TYR A 65 -15.78 0.66 -5.43
CA TYR A 65 -16.85 0.81 -6.41
C TYR A 65 -17.07 2.27 -6.86
N LEU A 66 -17.61 2.42 -8.06
CA LEU A 66 -18.13 3.70 -8.56
C LEU A 66 -19.38 4.08 -7.79
N CYS A 67 -19.38 5.24 -7.16
CA CYS A 67 -20.59 5.84 -6.61
C CYS A 67 -21.31 6.66 -7.69
N THR A 68 -22.41 6.13 -8.21
CA THR A 68 -23.23 6.78 -9.25
C THR A 68 -23.72 8.17 -8.83
N HIS A 69 -24.01 8.36 -7.55
CA HIS A 69 -24.41 9.66 -6.99
C HIS A 69 -23.28 10.68 -7.09
N ARG A 70 -22.05 10.30 -6.71
CA ARG A 70 -20.87 11.17 -6.82
C ARG A 70 -20.44 11.38 -8.28
N TRP A 71 -20.63 10.39 -9.15
CA TRP A 71 -20.39 10.53 -10.59
C TRP A 71 -21.21 11.67 -11.21
N PHE A 72 -22.51 11.70 -10.97
CA PHE A 72 -23.39 12.76 -11.49
C PHE A 72 -23.38 14.05 -10.64
N GLY A 73 -22.90 13.99 -9.40
CA GLY A 73 -22.87 15.14 -8.49
C GLY A 73 -21.49 15.79 -8.36
N ALA A 74 -20.52 15.08 -7.75
CA ALA A 74 -19.24 15.62 -7.30
C ALA A 74 -18.12 15.58 -8.35
N ALA A 75 -18.20 14.66 -9.32
CA ALA A 75 -17.09 14.36 -10.25
C ALA A 75 -16.50 15.62 -10.90
N LEU A 76 -17.37 16.49 -11.45
CA LEU A 76 -16.99 17.69 -12.20
C LEU A 76 -16.95 18.98 -11.36
N ARG A 77 -17.17 18.91 -10.05
CA ARG A 77 -17.19 20.10 -9.18
C ARG A 77 -15.79 20.69 -9.01
N ARG A 78 -15.66 21.99 -9.25
CA ARG A 78 -14.42 22.77 -9.09
C ARG A 78 -14.32 23.38 -7.69
N THR A 79 -14.23 22.54 -6.66
CA THR A 79 -14.17 22.96 -5.24
C THR A 79 -12.81 23.52 -4.83
N SER A 80 -11.73 23.18 -5.53
CA SER A 80 -10.35 23.56 -5.17
C SER A 80 -9.55 24.00 -6.40
N GLY A 81 -10.18 24.80 -7.27
CA GLY A 81 -9.59 25.23 -8.54
C GLY A 81 -9.98 24.36 -9.73
N GLU A 82 -9.23 24.50 -10.83
CA GLU A 82 -9.40 23.69 -12.03
C GLU A 82 -8.89 22.26 -11.82
N LEU A 83 -9.40 21.32 -12.61
CA LEU A 83 -8.91 19.95 -12.60
C LEU A 83 -7.48 19.91 -13.15
N THR A 84 -6.60 19.17 -12.48
CA THR A 84 -5.27 18.90 -13.04
C THR A 84 -5.39 18.06 -14.31
N ALA A 85 -4.36 18.07 -15.16
CA ALA A 85 -4.35 17.27 -16.38
C ALA A 85 -4.49 15.78 -16.10
N GLU A 86 -3.93 15.30 -14.99
CA GLU A 86 -3.99 13.93 -14.50
C GLU A 86 -5.41 13.59 -14.01
N GLN A 87 -6.05 14.48 -13.26
CA GLN A 87 -7.43 14.31 -12.82
C GLN A 87 -8.41 14.29 -13.99
N ALA A 88 -8.28 15.23 -14.92
CA ALA A 88 -9.11 15.31 -16.12
C ALA A 88 -8.98 14.04 -16.98
N ARG A 89 -7.75 13.54 -17.15
CA ARG A 89 -7.48 12.27 -17.85
C ARG A 89 -8.10 11.07 -17.14
N GLY A 90 -7.96 10.99 -15.82
CA GLY A 90 -8.58 9.94 -15.00
C GLY A 90 -10.10 9.93 -15.12
N LEU A 91 -10.73 11.10 -15.00
CA LEU A 91 -12.19 11.26 -15.16
C LEU A 91 -12.66 10.93 -16.58
N ALA A 92 -11.90 11.29 -17.61
CA ALA A 92 -12.24 10.94 -19.00
C ALA A 92 -12.22 9.43 -19.22
N LYS A 93 -11.20 8.72 -18.72
CA LYS A 93 -11.14 7.25 -18.75
C LYS A 93 -12.33 6.63 -18.03
N GLN A 94 -12.62 7.13 -16.82
CA GLN A 94 -13.75 6.67 -16.02
C GLN A 94 -15.08 6.93 -16.72
N GLY A 95 -15.24 8.02 -17.45
CA GLY A 95 -16.47 8.34 -18.18
C GLY A 95 -16.78 7.37 -19.32
N ILE A 96 -15.76 6.92 -20.05
CA ILE A 96 -15.92 5.89 -21.09
C ILE A 96 -16.27 4.55 -20.43
N TRP A 97 -15.56 4.18 -19.38
CA TRP A 97 -15.78 2.92 -18.66
C TRP A 97 -17.13 2.84 -17.95
N ALA A 98 -17.58 3.94 -17.34
CA ALA A 98 -18.85 4.00 -16.61
C ALA A 98 -20.07 3.69 -17.48
N GLN A 99 -19.96 3.86 -18.81
CA GLN A 99 -21.00 3.50 -19.77
C GLN A 99 -21.07 1.99 -20.07
N GLN A 100 -20.00 1.25 -19.78
CA GLN A 100 -19.85 -0.15 -20.17
C GLN A 100 -19.81 -1.11 -18.98
N THR A 101 -19.43 -0.62 -17.81
CA THR A 101 -19.28 -1.45 -16.61
C THR A 101 -20.59 -2.03 -16.12
N LEU A 102 -20.59 -3.32 -15.80
CA LEU A 102 -21.73 -4.01 -15.19
C LEU A 102 -21.63 -4.07 -13.67
N THR A 103 -20.40 -3.99 -13.14
CA THR A 103 -20.10 -4.19 -11.71
C THR A 103 -19.72 -2.88 -10.99
N GLY A 104 -19.20 -1.90 -11.73
CA GLY A 104 -18.71 -0.64 -11.19
C GLY A 104 -17.42 -0.78 -10.39
N GLU A 105 -16.66 -1.87 -10.53
CA GLU A 105 -15.47 -2.16 -9.74
C GLU A 105 -14.21 -1.45 -10.28
N ARG A 106 -13.41 -0.80 -9.41
CA ARG A 106 -12.15 -0.12 -9.77
C ARG A 106 -11.18 -1.05 -10.50
N SER A 107 -11.20 -2.34 -10.18
CA SER A 107 -10.33 -3.37 -10.76
C SER A 107 -10.50 -3.54 -12.27
N GLU A 108 -11.64 -3.12 -12.83
CA GLU A 108 -11.89 -3.12 -14.28
C GLU A 108 -11.09 -2.03 -15.01
N LEU A 109 -10.60 -1.02 -14.28
CA LEU A 109 -9.86 0.11 -14.82
C LEU A 109 -8.34 -0.03 -14.62
N THR A 110 -7.59 0.20 -15.69
CA THR A 110 -6.14 0.40 -15.59
C THR A 110 -5.83 1.89 -15.45
N MET A 111 -5.43 2.29 -14.24
CA MET A 111 -5.13 3.67 -13.87
C MET A 111 -3.66 3.82 -13.51
N LEU A 112 -3.05 4.94 -13.91
CA LEU A 112 -1.73 5.35 -13.44
C LEU A 112 -1.84 5.91 -12.01
N PRO A 113 -0.76 5.85 -11.20
CA PRO A 113 -0.79 6.38 -9.83
C PRO A 113 -1.28 7.82 -9.73
N GLN A 114 -0.90 8.68 -10.67
CA GLN A 114 -1.30 10.09 -10.69
C GLN A 114 -2.79 10.28 -11.02
N GLU A 115 -3.41 9.30 -11.68
CA GLU A 115 -4.83 9.34 -12.05
C GLU A 115 -5.72 8.84 -10.90
N ILE A 116 -5.17 8.21 -9.85
CA ILE A 116 -5.95 7.64 -8.72
C ILE A 116 -6.74 8.72 -7.99
N THR A 117 -6.21 9.94 -7.89
CA THR A 117 -6.93 11.08 -7.29
C THR A 117 -8.26 11.39 -7.98
N ALA A 118 -8.43 11.04 -9.26
CA ALA A 118 -9.73 11.13 -9.94
C ALA A 118 -10.72 10.09 -9.42
N TRP A 119 -10.26 8.87 -9.12
CA TRP A 119 -11.10 7.79 -8.57
C TRP A 119 -11.65 8.15 -7.18
N GLU A 120 -10.81 8.72 -6.32
CA GLU A 120 -11.21 9.12 -4.95
C GLU A 120 -12.40 10.09 -4.94
N ARG A 121 -12.55 10.91 -5.99
CA ARG A 121 -13.66 11.86 -6.16
C ARG A 121 -15.01 11.21 -6.44
N ILE A 122 -15.01 9.99 -6.98
CA ILE A 122 -16.24 9.30 -7.43
C ILE A 122 -16.43 7.93 -6.79
N SER A 123 -15.45 7.46 -6.02
CA SER A 123 -15.51 6.20 -5.28
C SER A 123 -16.59 6.21 -4.20
N SER A 124 -17.12 5.02 -3.90
CA SER A 124 -18.03 4.78 -2.78
C SER A 124 -17.32 4.76 -1.42
N GLY A 125 -18.07 4.52 -0.34
CA GLY A 125 -17.59 4.42 1.03
C GLY A 125 -17.99 5.64 1.87
N VAL A 126 -17.69 6.84 1.39
CA VAL A 126 -17.95 8.09 2.15
C VAL A 126 -19.42 8.33 2.42
N GLU A 127 -20.32 7.83 1.56
CA GLU A 127 -21.76 7.98 1.73
C GLU A 127 -22.32 7.20 2.94
N ARG A 128 -21.55 6.25 3.49
CA ARG A 128 -21.94 5.48 4.68
C ARG A 128 -21.58 6.18 5.99
N ILE A 129 -20.82 7.27 5.92
CA ILE A 129 -20.51 8.08 7.10
C ILE A 129 -21.84 8.59 7.68
N PRO A 130 -22.11 8.37 8.98
CA PRO A 130 -23.31 8.89 9.63
C PRO A 130 -23.37 10.41 9.52
N SER A 131 -24.58 10.96 9.40
CA SER A 131 -24.76 12.41 9.45
C SER A 131 -24.41 12.95 10.83
N ALA A 132 -23.97 14.21 10.89
CA ALA A 132 -23.78 14.91 12.17
C ALA A 132 -25.08 15.02 13.00
N ASP A 133 -26.24 14.92 12.35
CA ASP A 133 -27.52 14.74 13.02
C ASP A 133 -27.87 13.25 13.06
N GLY A 134 -27.75 12.63 14.25
CA GLY A 134 -28.04 11.21 14.45
C GLY A 134 -29.49 10.79 14.18
N HIS A 135 -30.42 11.75 13.98
CA HIS A 135 -31.78 11.47 13.54
C HIS A 135 -31.90 11.36 12.01
N ILE A 136 -30.86 11.70 11.27
CA ILE A 136 -30.81 11.65 9.81
C ILE A 136 -30.02 10.39 9.40
N ALA A 137 -30.67 9.52 8.62
CA ALA A 137 -30.03 8.35 8.03
C ALA A 137 -28.88 8.77 7.09
N SER A 138 -27.90 7.87 6.90
CA SER A 138 -26.72 8.14 6.07
C SER A 138 -27.09 8.50 4.63
N ALA A 139 -26.17 9.12 3.90
CA ALA A 139 -26.36 9.40 2.47
C ALA A 139 -26.58 8.11 1.68
N TYR A 140 -25.94 7.01 2.08
CA TYR A 140 -26.15 5.67 1.54
C TYR A 140 -27.62 5.23 1.65
N ASP A 141 -28.22 5.36 2.84
CA ASP A 141 -29.59 4.92 3.12
C ASP A 141 -30.62 5.73 2.33
N ARG A 142 -30.36 7.02 2.15
CA ARG A 142 -31.25 7.95 1.44
C ARG A 142 -31.05 7.94 -0.08
N CYS A 143 -29.96 7.33 -0.56
CA CYS A 143 -29.53 7.41 -1.95
C CYS A 143 -30.63 6.99 -2.96
N VAL A 144 -30.95 7.87 -3.90
CA VAL A 144 -31.96 7.61 -4.95
C VAL A 144 -31.51 6.49 -5.89
N TYR A 145 -30.22 6.46 -6.26
CA TYR A 145 -29.66 5.43 -7.14
C TYR A 145 -29.72 4.04 -6.51
N ARG A 146 -29.57 3.94 -5.18
CA ARG A 146 -29.75 2.69 -4.44
C ARG A 146 -31.20 2.22 -4.49
N ARG A 147 -32.15 3.09 -4.12
CA ARG A 147 -33.60 2.77 -4.13
C ARG A 147 -34.11 2.36 -5.53
N LYS A 148 -33.52 2.91 -6.59
CA LYS A 148 -33.86 2.58 -7.98
C LYS A 148 -33.07 1.40 -8.56
N GLY A 149 -32.17 0.77 -7.79
CA GLY A 149 -31.41 -0.41 -8.25
C GLY A 149 -30.21 -0.12 -9.16
N TYR A 150 -29.77 1.14 -9.29
CA TYR A 150 -28.62 1.55 -10.11
C TYR A 150 -27.30 1.61 -9.34
N CYS A 151 -27.33 1.47 -8.01
CA CYS A 151 -26.14 1.54 -7.17
C CYS A 151 -25.31 0.25 -7.28
N PHE A 152 -24.08 0.38 -7.79
CA PHE A 152 -23.13 -0.73 -7.91
C PHE A 152 -22.82 -1.40 -6.57
N VAL A 153 -22.66 -0.60 -5.50
CA VAL A 153 -22.43 -1.10 -4.15
C VAL A 153 -23.59 -1.99 -3.69
N SER A 154 -24.84 -1.49 -3.75
CA SER A 154 -26.03 -2.26 -3.34
C SER A 154 -26.16 -3.58 -4.11
N ARG A 155 -25.92 -3.56 -5.42
CA ARG A 155 -25.92 -4.76 -6.26
C ARG A 155 -24.81 -5.72 -5.89
N ALA A 156 -23.63 -5.23 -5.50
CA ALA A 156 -22.55 -6.07 -4.97
C ALA A 156 -22.95 -6.74 -3.65
N GLU A 157 -23.57 -6.00 -2.72
CA GLU A 157 -24.06 -6.58 -1.46
C GLU A 157 -25.09 -7.70 -1.70
N GLU A 158 -26.02 -7.50 -2.64
CA GLU A 158 -27.03 -8.50 -3.01
C GLU A 158 -26.38 -9.76 -3.62
N ARG A 159 -25.38 -9.60 -4.49
CA ARG A 159 -24.57 -10.71 -5.03
C ARG A 159 -23.87 -11.47 -3.91
N VAL A 160 -23.26 -10.77 -2.95
CA VAL A 160 -22.57 -11.39 -1.81
C VAL A 160 -23.54 -12.16 -0.92
N LYS A 161 -24.71 -11.59 -0.61
CA LYS A 161 -25.76 -12.23 0.22
C LYS A 161 -26.28 -13.53 -0.39
N THR A 162 -26.33 -13.63 -1.72
CA THR A 162 -26.83 -14.81 -2.45
C THR A 162 -25.75 -15.82 -2.81
N ALA A 163 -24.46 -15.47 -2.70
CA ALA A 163 -23.35 -16.35 -3.07
C ALA A 163 -23.03 -17.41 -2.00
N ARG A 164 -22.63 -18.60 -2.49
CA ARG A 164 -22.06 -19.72 -1.71
C ARG A 164 -20.57 -19.51 -1.48
N ILE A 165 -19.88 -18.89 -2.43
CA ILE A 165 -18.45 -18.55 -2.35
C ILE A 165 -18.30 -17.05 -2.50
N VAL A 166 -17.72 -16.39 -1.50
CA VAL A 166 -17.38 -14.97 -1.56
C VAL A 166 -15.87 -14.85 -1.67
N VAL A 167 -15.40 -14.15 -2.70
CA VAL A 167 -13.98 -13.89 -2.93
C VAL A 167 -13.69 -12.41 -2.66
N THR A 168 -12.60 -12.11 -1.97
CA THR A 168 -12.14 -10.75 -1.72
C THR A 168 -10.60 -10.69 -1.67
N THR A 169 -10.04 -9.51 -1.48
CA THR A 169 -8.61 -9.31 -1.18
C THR A 169 -8.38 -9.32 0.34
N HIS A 170 -7.13 -9.43 0.79
CA HIS A 170 -6.79 -9.24 2.20
C HIS A 170 -7.21 -7.84 2.69
N ALA A 171 -6.98 -6.81 1.88
CA ALA A 171 -7.44 -5.45 2.17
C ALA A 171 -8.98 -5.36 2.25
N GLY A 172 -9.72 -5.96 1.32
CA GLY A 172 -11.19 -6.00 1.35
C GLY A 172 -11.76 -6.81 2.51
N LEU A 173 -11.06 -7.87 2.93
CA LEU A 173 -11.39 -8.63 4.13
C LEU A 173 -11.27 -7.75 5.38
N LEU A 174 -10.15 -7.05 5.54
CA LEU A 174 -9.89 -6.18 6.70
C LEU A 174 -10.83 -4.98 6.73
N ASP A 175 -11.05 -4.37 5.57
CA ASP A 175 -11.98 -3.27 5.38
C ASP A 175 -13.41 -3.68 5.78
N ASP A 176 -13.97 -4.76 5.22
CA ASP A 176 -15.36 -5.15 5.55
C ASP A 176 -15.54 -5.58 7.01
N LEU A 177 -14.62 -6.38 7.58
CA LEU A 177 -14.77 -6.93 8.94
C LEU A 177 -14.70 -5.87 10.06
N THR A 178 -14.20 -4.68 9.76
CA THR A 178 -14.08 -3.59 10.75
C THR A 178 -15.30 -2.68 10.79
N HIS A 179 -16.22 -2.83 9.83
CA HIS A 179 -17.46 -2.08 9.78
C HIS A 179 -18.58 -2.77 10.57
N SER A 180 -19.47 -1.98 11.17
CA SER A 180 -20.63 -2.47 11.95
C SER A 180 -21.61 -3.33 11.14
N HIS A 181 -21.64 -3.16 9.81
CA HIS A 181 -22.51 -3.87 8.88
C HIS A 181 -21.72 -4.78 7.93
N SER A 182 -20.69 -5.45 8.45
CA SER A 182 -19.86 -6.40 7.71
C SER A 182 -20.70 -7.49 7.02
N LEU A 183 -20.46 -7.68 5.72
CA LEU A 183 -21.07 -8.79 4.95
C LEU A 183 -20.32 -10.10 5.14
N LEU A 184 -19.04 -10.03 5.52
CA LEU A 184 -18.14 -11.16 5.68
C LEU A 184 -18.16 -11.73 7.11
N ALA A 185 -18.58 -10.95 8.11
CA ALA A 185 -18.60 -11.36 9.51
C ALA A 185 -19.41 -12.63 9.74
N ALA A 186 -20.56 -12.77 9.06
CA ALA A 186 -21.43 -13.95 9.15
C ALA A 186 -20.91 -15.19 8.37
N ILE A 187 -19.72 -15.12 7.75
CA ILE A 187 -19.10 -16.24 7.05
C ILE A 187 -17.99 -16.83 7.93
N ASP A 188 -18.35 -17.86 8.68
CA ASP A 188 -17.49 -18.49 9.70
C ASP A 188 -16.49 -19.51 9.14
N ARG A 189 -16.44 -19.67 7.81
CA ARG A 189 -15.51 -20.55 7.11
C ARG A 189 -14.69 -19.73 6.14
N ARG A 190 -13.39 -19.62 6.42
CA ARG A 190 -12.49 -18.70 5.74
C ARG A 190 -11.27 -19.44 5.20
N LEU A 191 -10.90 -19.15 3.97
CA LEU A 191 -9.66 -19.59 3.34
C LEU A 191 -8.85 -18.35 2.96
N ILE A 192 -7.74 -18.12 3.65
CA ILE A 192 -6.83 -17.00 3.35
C ILE A 192 -5.66 -17.57 2.58
N VAL A 193 -5.58 -17.22 1.30
CA VAL A 193 -4.51 -17.62 0.38
C VAL A 193 -3.43 -16.53 0.37
N ASP A 194 -2.18 -16.92 0.11
CA ASP A 194 -1.00 -16.06 0.27
C ASP A 194 -0.90 -15.48 1.69
N ALA A 195 -1.26 -16.26 2.71
CA ALA A 195 -1.31 -15.80 4.11
C ALA A 195 0.01 -15.22 4.62
N ASP A 196 1.14 -15.55 3.98
CA ASP A 196 2.46 -14.95 4.23
C ASP A 196 2.54 -13.44 3.92
N LEU A 197 1.56 -12.87 3.20
CA LEU A 197 1.40 -11.44 2.95
C LEU A 197 0.37 -10.76 3.86
N LEU A 198 -0.43 -11.53 4.61
CA LEU A 198 -1.54 -11.01 5.41
C LEU A 198 -1.07 -10.01 6.46
N GLU A 199 0.08 -10.28 7.07
CA GLU A 199 0.68 -9.39 8.06
C GLU A 199 1.12 -8.06 7.44
N GLU A 200 1.82 -8.10 6.31
CA GLU A 200 2.25 -6.88 5.61
C GLU A 200 1.05 -6.05 5.18
N GLU A 201 -0.03 -6.71 4.73
CA GLU A 201 -1.28 -6.03 4.37
C GLU A 201 -1.97 -5.42 5.60
N MET A 202 -2.03 -6.13 6.71
CA MET A 202 -2.58 -5.60 7.96
C MET A 202 -1.79 -4.39 8.47
N SER A 203 -0.45 -4.44 8.39
CA SER A 203 0.42 -3.32 8.72
C SER A 203 0.20 -2.12 7.79
N ARG A 204 -0.08 -2.33 6.49
CA ARG A 204 -0.45 -1.25 5.57
C ARG A 204 -1.83 -0.68 5.89
N TRP A 205 -2.83 -1.54 6.08
CA TRP A 205 -4.20 -1.14 6.37
C TRP A 205 -4.33 -0.36 7.70
N SER A 206 -3.54 -0.73 8.71
CA SER A 206 -3.49 -0.04 10.02
C SER A 206 -2.53 1.15 10.07
N SER A 207 -1.81 1.45 8.98
CA SER A 207 -0.92 2.61 8.91
C SER A 207 -1.72 3.89 8.72
N ALA A 208 -1.20 4.98 9.27
CA ALA A 208 -1.83 6.28 9.21
C ALA A 208 -0.77 7.37 8.97
N GLU A 209 -1.13 8.37 8.19
CA GLU A 209 -0.23 9.45 7.77
C GLU A 209 -0.91 10.80 8.00
N LEU A 210 -0.13 11.77 8.49
CA LEU A 210 -0.52 13.15 8.67
C LEU A 210 0.41 14.01 7.81
N GLU A 211 -0.11 14.49 6.68
CA GLU A 211 0.61 15.29 5.70
C GLU A 211 -0.01 16.69 5.57
N GLN A 212 0.84 17.72 5.41
CA GLN A 212 0.42 19.11 5.27
C GLN A 212 -0.47 19.30 4.03
N THR A 213 -0.05 18.77 2.88
CA THR A 213 -0.75 18.93 1.60
C THR A 213 -2.15 18.32 1.66
N HIS A 214 -2.29 17.17 2.33
CA HIS A 214 -3.57 16.50 2.54
C HIS A 214 -4.51 17.34 3.41
N LEU A 215 -4.06 17.81 4.58
CA LEU A 215 -4.86 18.64 5.48
C LEU A 215 -5.27 19.96 4.83
N LEU A 216 -4.34 20.67 4.18
CA LEU A 216 -4.65 21.91 3.47
C LEU A 216 -5.61 21.65 2.30
N GLY A 217 -5.47 20.52 1.60
CA GLY A 217 -6.41 20.10 0.55
C GLY A 217 -7.83 19.90 1.07
N LEU A 218 -7.99 19.26 2.24
CA LEU A 218 -9.29 19.10 2.90
C LEU A 218 -9.89 20.47 3.27
N LEU A 219 -9.11 21.35 3.90
CA LEU A 219 -9.55 22.70 4.28
C LEU A 219 -9.97 23.53 3.06
N ASN A 220 -9.15 23.52 2.00
CA ASN A 220 -9.44 24.22 0.75
C ASN A 220 -10.67 23.65 0.01
N THR A 221 -10.98 22.36 0.19
CA THR A 221 -12.21 21.78 -0.37
C THR A 221 -13.46 22.30 0.34
N ILE A 222 -13.39 22.51 1.65
CA ILE A 222 -14.47 23.16 2.41
C ILE A 222 -14.64 24.60 1.94
N GLY A 223 -13.54 25.37 1.96
CA GLY A 223 -13.55 26.75 1.49
C GLY A 223 -12.20 27.44 1.52
N THR A 224 -11.97 28.37 0.58
CA THR A 224 -10.76 29.19 0.53
C THR A 224 -11.06 30.60 0.01
N GLU A 225 -10.30 31.60 0.45
CA GLU A 225 -10.37 32.99 -0.04
C GLU A 225 -9.37 33.16 -1.19
N LEU A 226 -9.87 33.56 -2.35
CA LEU A 226 -9.05 33.84 -3.53
C LEU A 226 -8.42 35.24 -3.43
N PRO A 227 -7.30 35.49 -4.14
CA PRO A 227 -6.63 36.80 -4.11
C PRO A 227 -7.50 37.98 -4.57
N ASP A 228 -8.53 37.72 -5.37
CA ASP A 228 -9.49 38.74 -5.85
C ASP A 228 -10.64 39.02 -4.87
N GLY A 229 -10.59 38.43 -3.67
CA GLY A 229 -11.59 38.61 -2.62
C GLY A 229 -12.86 37.77 -2.79
N ARG A 230 -12.91 36.85 -3.77
CA ARG A 230 -13.97 35.85 -3.87
C ARG A 230 -13.67 34.64 -2.99
N TYR A 231 -14.71 33.95 -2.55
CA TYR A 231 -14.59 32.67 -1.86
C TYR A 231 -14.89 31.52 -2.82
N GLN A 232 -14.17 30.40 -2.68
CA GLN A 232 -14.38 29.15 -3.42
C GLN A 232 -14.59 27.98 -2.45
N GLY A 233 -15.24 26.91 -2.88
CA GLY A 233 -15.33 25.63 -2.15
C GLY A 233 -16.76 25.13 -1.95
N LEU A 234 -16.94 24.08 -1.14
CA LEU A 234 -18.26 23.54 -0.82
C LEU A 234 -19.15 24.57 -0.11
N LEU A 235 -18.58 25.41 0.76
CA LEU A 235 -19.33 26.50 1.40
C LEU A 235 -19.78 27.57 0.40
N ALA A 236 -18.96 27.87 -0.62
CA ALA A 236 -19.34 28.81 -1.68
C ALA A 236 -20.47 28.23 -2.54
N LEU A 237 -20.44 26.94 -2.84
CA LEU A 237 -21.53 26.23 -3.54
C LEU A 237 -22.83 26.23 -2.73
N GLY A 238 -22.74 25.98 -1.41
CA GLY A 238 -23.89 25.98 -0.51
C GLY A 238 -24.37 27.38 -0.10
N ALA A 239 -23.69 28.46 -0.49
CA ALA A 239 -23.93 29.81 0.02
C ALA A 239 -25.40 30.28 -0.02
N PRO A 240 -26.18 30.03 -1.10
CA PRO A 240 -27.58 30.48 -1.15
C PRO A 240 -28.49 29.80 -0.12
N ALA A 241 -28.23 28.52 0.21
CA ALA A 241 -28.95 27.78 1.24
C ALA A 241 -28.39 28.03 2.65
N LEU A 242 -27.08 28.32 2.76
CA LEU A 242 -26.39 28.52 4.03
C LEU A 242 -26.55 29.93 4.60
N ARG A 243 -26.95 30.94 3.82
CA ARG A 243 -27.13 32.31 4.34
C ARG A 243 -28.46 32.48 5.09
N GLU A 244 -28.47 33.37 6.07
CA GLU A 244 -29.71 33.73 6.79
C GLU A 244 -30.77 34.27 5.81
N ASN A 245 -31.98 33.71 5.84
CA ASN A 245 -33.09 34.04 4.92
C ASN A 245 -32.71 33.96 3.43
N GLY A 246 -31.83 33.02 3.08
CA GLY A 246 -31.45 32.78 1.70
C GLY A 246 -32.59 32.27 0.81
N PRO A 247 -32.46 32.41 -0.52
CA PRO A 247 -33.45 31.94 -1.49
C PRO A 247 -33.54 30.41 -1.55
N GLY A 248 -32.71 29.70 -0.78
CA GLY A 248 -32.51 28.25 -0.89
C GLY A 248 -31.69 27.89 -2.12
N GLY A 249 -31.42 26.60 -2.31
CA GLY A 249 -30.69 26.11 -3.49
C GLY A 249 -29.17 26.19 -3.38
N LEU A 250 -28.51 25.65 -4.41
CA LEU A 250 -27.06 25.77 -4.60
C LEU A 250 -26.71 26.93 -5.54
N SER A 251 -25.50 27.46 -5.38
CA SER A 251 -24.91 28.38 -6.34
C SER A 251 -24.65 27.68 -7.67
N THR A 252 -24.91 28.39 -8.78
CA THR A 252 -24.59 27.93 -10.13
C THR A 252 -23.08 27.97 -10.43
N THR A 253 -22.32 28.72 -9.62
CA THR A 253 -20.86 28.85 -9.73
C THR A 253 -20.19 28.37 -8.44
N PRO A 254 -18.97 27.81 -8.52
CA PRO A 254 -18.22 27.36 -7.36
C PRO A 254 -17.57 28.52 -6.57
N THR A 255 -17.91 29.77 -6.90
CA THR A 255 -17.33 30.97 -6.29
C THR A 255 -18.42 31.95 -5.88
N VAL A 256 -18.26 32.60 -4.74
CA VAL A 256 -19.17 33.64 -4.23
C VAL A 256 -18.39 34.90 -3.84
N SER A 257 -18.92 36.08 -4.16
CA SER A 257 -18.27 37.34 -3.78
C SER A 257 -18.41 37.56 -2.27
N LYS A 258 -17.39 38.17 -1.64
CA LYS A 258 -17.44 38.59 -0.24
C LYS A 258 -18.65 39.46 0.09
N SER A 259 -19.13 40.28 -0.86
CA SER A 259 -20.33 41.11 -0.69
C SER A 259 -21.64 40.32 -0.63
N GLU A 260 -21.67 39.09 -1.15
CA GLU A 260 -22.86 38.25 -1.27
C GLU A 260 -23.03 37.30 -0.07
N VAL A 261 -22.05 37.31 0.84
CA VAL A 261 -21.92 36.42 1.98
C VAL A 261 -22.22 37.18 3.28
N ASP A 262 -23.06 36.60 4.14
CA ASP A 262 -23.44 37.17 5.43
C ASP A 262 -22.30 37.12 6.47
N THR A 263 -22.52 37.73 7.63
CA THR A 263 -21.51 37.79 8.70
C THR A 263 -21.12 36.39 9.18
N ARG A 264 -22.09 35.45 9.26
CA ARG A 264 -21.85 34.09 9.73
C ARG A 264 -20.88 33.35 8.80
N MET A 265 -21.17 33.32 7.51
CA MET A 265 -20.31 32.66 6.54
C MET A 265 -18.93 33.33 6.42
N ARG A 266 -18.81 34.65 6.61
CA ARG A 266 -17.50 35.32 6.71
C ARG A 266 -16.67 34.78 7.89
N THR A 267 -17.29 34.59 9.06
CA THR A 267 -16.64 33.97 10.22
C THR A 267 -16.22 32.52 9.92
N TRP A 268 -17.01 31.78 9.14
CA TRP A 268 -16.67 30.44 8.71
C TRP A 268 -15.41 30.41 7.83
N PHE A 269 -15.32 31.28 6.82
CA PHE A 269 -14.10 31.40 5.99
C PHE A 269 -12.87 31.85 6.79
N GLN A 270 -13.04 32.75 7.77
CA GLN A 270 -11.95 33.13 8.69
C GLN A 270 -11.48 31.95 9.53
N THR A 271 -12.40 31.09 9.99
CA THR A 271 -12.07 29.89 10.76
C THR A 271 -11.22 28.92 9.93
N LEU A 272 -11.55 28.74 8.64
CA LEU A 272 -10.76 27.94 7.71
C LEU A 272 -9.36 28.52 7.50
N HIS A 273 -9.26 29.83 7.29
CA HIS A 273 -7.97 30.51 7.12
C HIS A 273 -7.06 30.31 8.35
N HIS A 274 -7.58 30.54 9.56
CA HIS A 274 -6.84 30.31 10.80
C HIS A 274 -6.43 28.84 11.01
N ALA A 275 -7.22 27.88 10.52
CA ALA A 275 -6.85 26.48 10.57
C ALA A 275 -5.70 26.17 9.59
N SER A 276 -5.73 26.71 8.37
CA SER A 276 -4.66 26.56 7.38
C SER A 276 -3.33 27.14 7.86
N ASP A 277 -3.36 28.30 8.54
CA ASP A 277 -2.17 28.90 9.14
C ASP A 277 -1.61 28.04 10.27
N ALA A 278 -2.48 27.52 11.16
CA ALA A 278 -2.07 26.66 12.26
C ALA A 278 -1.44 25.35 11.77
N VAL A 279 -2.04 24.72 10.75
CA VAL A 279 -1.47 23.54 10.07
C VAL A 279 -0.09 23.88 9.50
N SER A 280 0.06 24.98 8.80
CA SER A 280 1.36 25.36 8.21
C SER A 280 2.43 25.60 9.27
N ASN A 281 2.07 26.24 10.39
CA ASN A 281 2.96 26.42 11.52
C ASN A 281 3.38 25.09 12.16
N LEU A 282 2.45 24.15 12.38
CA LEU A 282 2.74 22.82 12.93
C LEU A 282 3.80 22.08 12.09
N PHE A 283 3.63 22.02 10.77
CA PHE A 283 4.57 21.32 9.89
C PHE A 283 5.92 22.02 9.81
N SER A 284 5.97 23.35 9.97
CA SER A 284 7.22 24.08 10.14
C SER A 284 7.94 23.68 11.43
N CYS A 285 7.22 23.57 12.56
CA CYS A 285 7.77 23.09 13.82
C CYS A 285 8.25 21.63 13.72
N TYR A 286 7.53 20.75 13.02
CA TYR A 286 8.02 19.39 12.76
C TYR A 286 9.32 19.38 11.95
N GLY A 287 9.47 20.30 10.98
CA GLY A 287 10.71 20.46 10.23
C GLY A 287 11.88 20.83 11.13
N GLN A 288 11.68 21.81 12.01
CA GLN A 288 12.70 22.26 12.98
C GLN A 288 13.09 21.14 13.97
N LEU A 289 12.12 20.37 14.46
CA LEU A 289 12.37 19.23 15.34
C LEU A 289 13.22 18.15 14.67
N LEU A 290 12.89 17.83 13.41
CA LEU A 290 13.66 16.85 12.64
C LEU A 290 15.09 17.35 12.35
N GLU A 291 15.26 18.63 12.03
CA GLU A 291 16.58 19.25 11.84
C GLU A 291 17.43 19.21 13.12
N GLU A 292 16.86 19.55 14.28
CA GLU A 292 17.54 19.47 15.58
C GLU A 292 18.01 18.03 15.85
N PHE A 293 17.15 17.03 15.64
CA PHE A 293 17.52 15.63 15.79
C PHE A 293 18.70 15.22 14.90
N LEU A 294 18.66 15.59 13.61
CA LEU A 294 19.73 15.27 12.67
C LEU A 294 21.06 15.94 13.04
N GLN A 295 21.02 17.13 13.66
CA GLN A 295 22.21 17.81 14.17
C GLN A 295 22.79 17.12 15.42
N HIS A 296 21.95 16.74 16.38
CA HIS A 296 22.38 16.05 17.60
C HIS A 296 22.90 14.62 17.35
N GLY A 297 22.32 13.89 16.39
CA GLY A 297 22.79 12.56 15.98
C GLY A 297 24.22 12.54 15.44
N SER A 298 24.76 13.69 14.99
CA SER A 298 26.15 13.82 14.55
C SER A 298 27.16 13.97 15.71
N GLY A 299 26.71 14.21 16.95
CA GLY A 299 27.56 14.52 18.11
C GLY A 299 27.73 13.39 19.13
N SER A 300 26.87 12.36 19.11
CA SER A 300 26.79 11.33 20.18
C SER A 300 27.43 9.99 19.82
N ASN A 301 28.56 10.00 19.11
CA ASN A 301 29.42 8.82 18.99
C ASN A 301 30.85 9.22 19.37
N ASN A 302 31.05 9.57 20.65
CA ASN A 302 32.37 9.81 21.21
C ASN A 302 32.58 8.92 22.44
N GLY A 303 33.06 7.71 22.18
CA GLY A 303 33.36 6.68 23.17
C GLY A 303 34.30 5.62 22.61
N GLY A 304 35.36 6.02 21.90
CA GLY A 304 36.38 5.11 21.39
C GLY A 304 37.43 5.84 20.57
N ARG A 305 38.62 6.05 21.15
CA ARG A 305 39.78 6.63 20.47
C ARG A 305 40.15 5.77 19.26
N ASP A 306 39.92 6.29 18.05
CA ASP A 306 40.82 6.05 16.93
C ASP A 306 40.80 7.26 15.97
N LYS A 307 41.85 8.08 16.08
CA LYS A 307 42.11 9.17 15.15
C LYS A 307 42.78 8.59 13.92
N GLY A 308 42.01 8.52 12.83
CA GLY A 308 42.53 8.57 11.47
C GLY A 308 42.07 7.43 10.58
N ARG A 309 41.06 7.69 9.72
CA ARG A 309 41.10 7.37 8.28
C ARG A 309 39.81 7.78 7.56
N ASN A 310 40.02 8.55 6.50
CA ASN A 310 39.26 8.69 5.27
C ASN A 310 37.73 8.87 5.34
N SER A 311 37.34 10.14 5.30
CA SER A 311 36.08 10.59 4.70
C SER A 311 36.02 10.21 3.21
N TYR A 312 35.27 9.17 2.86
CA TYR A 312 34.61 9.09 1.56
C TYR A 312 33.17 9.56 1.75
N GLY A 313 32.81 10.63 1.04
CA GLY A 313 31.56 11.36 1.21
C GLY A 313 30.33 10.49 0.98
N GLY A 314 29.62 10.17 2.05
CA GLY A 314 28.18 9.94 1.99
C GLY A 314 27.53 11.25 1.54
N ARG A 315 26.75 11.21 0.46
CA ARG A 315 26.04 12.38 -0.06
C ARG A 315 25.13 12.94 1.04
N SER A 316 25.02 14.27 1.09
CA SER A 316 24.06 15.03 1.93
C SER A 316 22.65 14.41 1.96
N ASN A 317 22.22 13.81 0.85
CA ASN A 317 20.91 13.17 0.69
C ASN A 317 20.64 11.95 1.58
N ASP A 318 21.65 11.17 1.98
CA ASP A 318 21.40 9.98 2.85
C ASP A 318 21.10 10.39 4.31
N ARG A 319 21.51 11.60 4.70
CA ARG A 319 21.26 12.14 6.05
C ARG A 319 19.86 12.74 6.18
N THR A 320 19.34 13.35 5.12
CA THR A 320 18.01 13.99 5.10
C THR A 320 16.86 12.99 5.15
N ASP A 321 17.12 11.69 4.96
CA ASP A 321 16.10 10.64 4.87
C ASP A 321 16.00 9.78 6.16
N GLN A 322 16.73 10.12 7.22
CA GLN A 322 16.63 9.40 8.50
C GLN A 322 15.33 9.75 9.24
N PRO A 323 14.51 8.75 9.63
CA PRO A 323 13.29 9.01 10.37
C PRO A 323 13.58 9.30 11.86
N LEU A 324 12.86 10.27 12.43
CA LEU A 324 12.83 10.53 13.87
C LEU A 324 11.66 9.77 14.49
N ARG A 325 11.93 8.70 15.23
CA ARG A 325 10.91 8.01 16.04
C ARG A 325 10.53 8.87 17.24
N LEU A 326 9.23 9.09 17.43
CA LEU A 326 8.69 9.83 18.57
C LEU A 326 8.61 8.91 19.78
N THR A 327 9.36 9.24 20.83
CA THR A 327 9.41 8.50 22.11
C THR A 327 9.40 9.48 23.29
N GLY A 328 9.35 8.97 24.52
CA GLY A 328 9.50 9.81 25.72
C GLY A 328 10.79 10.66 25.72
N GLU A 329 11.86 10.17 25.09
CA GLU A 329 13.14 10.88 24.97
C GLU A 329 13.06 12.09 24.02
N THR A 330 12.14 12.07 23.06
CA THR A 330 11.92 13.20 22.14
C THR A 330 11.52 14.48 22.89
N ARG A 331 10.94 14.36 24.09
CA ARG A 331 10.62 15.50 24.96
C ARG A 331 11.85 16.29 25.43
N ASN A 332 13.04 15.69 25.36
CA ASN A 332 14.28 16.34 25.77
C ASN A 332 14.85 17.29 24.70
N LEU A 333 14.31 17.26 23.48
CA LEU A 333 14.70 18.18 22.41
C LEU A 333 14.13 19.58 22.68
N GLY A 334 14.93 20.61 22.44
CA GLY A 334 14.57 22.00 22.76
C GLY A 334 13.35 22.50 21.99
N THR A 335 13.16 22.03 20.76
CA THR A 335 12.02 22.41 19.90
C THR A 335 10.73 21.64 20.20
N TRP A 336 10.76 20.61 21.08
CA TRP A 336 9.57 19.80 21.37
C TRP A 336 8.41 20.64 21.93
N THR A 337 8.69 21.59 22.81
CA THR A 337 7.65 22.44 23.41
C THR A 337 6.92 23.30 22.38
N ASP A 338 7.59 23.69 21.30
CA ASP A 338 6.98 24.46 20.22
C ASP A 338 6.09 23.58 19.35
N VAL A 339 6.50 22.34 19.09
CA VAL A 339 5.68 21.32 18.42
C VAL A 339 4.41 21.03 19.23
N GLU A 340 4.52 20.83 20.54
CA GLU A 340 3.37 20.56 21.40
C GLU A 340 2.37 21.73 21.41
N ARG A 341 2.87 22.97 21.53
CA ARG A 341 2.04 24.19 21.45
C ARG A 341 1.37 24.34 20.08
N ALA A 342 2.13 24.15 19.00
CA ALA A 342 1.61 24.22 17.64
C ALA A 342 0.54 23.14 17.37
N TRP A 343 0.73 21.94 17.90
CA TRP A 343 -0.26 20.87 17.83
C TRP A 343 -1.54 21.24 18.58
N GLN A 344 -1.45 21.70 19.83
CA GLN A 344 -2.63 22.09 20.62
C GLN A 344 -3.46 23.16 19.90
N GLN A 345 -2.79 24.18 19.34
CA GLN A 345 -3.45 25.20 18.53
C GLN A 345 -4.10 24.59 17.28
N THR A 346 -3.39 23.74 16.55
CA THR A 346 -3.91 23.07 15.34
C THR A 346 -5.12 22.21 15.65
N ALA A 347 -5.05 21.36 16.68
CA ALA A 347 -6.13 20.49 17.10
C ALA A 347 -7.40 21.26 17.53
N GLN A 348 -7.22 22.43 18.16
CA GLN A 348 -8.33 23.33 18.48
C GLN A 348 -8.94 23.95 17.22
N ARG A 349 -8.11 24.46 16.30
CA ARG A 349 -8.59 25.08 15.05
C ARG A 349 -9.31 24.06 14.16
N LEU A 350 -8.77 22.84 14.05
CA LEU A 350 -9.42 21.73 13.35
C LEU A 350 -10.77 21.36 14.00
N GLN A 351 -10.87 21.38 15.34
CA GLN A 351 -12.16 21.15 16.00
C GLN A 351 -13.19 22.20 15.62
N HIS A 352 -12.82 23.49 15.64
CA HIS A 352 -13.74 24.55 15.23
C HIS A 352 -14.20 24.39 13.78
N VAL A 353 -13.31 23.94 12.88
CA VAL A 353 -13.68 23.62 11.49
C VAL A 353 -14.66 22.44 11.43
N ILE A 354 -14.44 21.37 12.19
CA ILE A 354 -15.35 20.22 12.24
C ILE A 354 -16.74 20.65 12.73
N ASP A 355 -16.81 21.45 13.79
CA ASP A 355 -18.07 21.94 14.36
C ASP A 355 -18.85 22.82 13.36
N LEU A 356 -18.14 23.73 12.69
CA LEU A 356 -18.60 24.51 11.55
C LEU A 356 -19.22 23.65 10.46
N VAL A 357 -18.49 22.60 10.04
CA VAL A 357 -18.88 21.77 8.90
C VAL A 357 -20.13 20.97 9.24
N HIS A 358 -20.23 20.46 10.48
CA HIS A 358 -21.44 19.84 10.98
C HIS A 358 -22.63 20.82 11.02
N GLU A 359 -22.41 22.09 11.39
CA GLU A 359 -23.48 23.11 11.33
C GLU A 359 -23.95 23.32 9.88
N ALA A 360 -23.02 23.50 8.94
CA ALA A 360 -23.33 23.68 7.53
C ALA A 360 -24.08 22.48 6.94
N GLU A 361 -23.65 21.26 7.26
CA GLU A 361 -24.32 20.01 6.87
C GLU A 361 -25.78 20.00 7.35
N ARG A 362 -26.03 20.27 8.64
CA ARG A 362 -27.39 20.29 9.20
C ARG A 362 -28.29 21.31 8.51
N VAL A 363 -27.78 22.51 8.22
CA VAL A 363 -28.56 23.56 7.54
C VAL A 363 -28.95 23.12 6.11
N LEU A 364 -28.03 22.50 5.37
CA LEU A 364 -28.31 21.98 4.03
C LEU A 364 -29.36 20.86 4.06
N LEU A 365 -29.25 19.91 4.99
CA LEU A 365 -30.17 18.77 5.08
C LEU A 365 -31.57 19.16 5.60
N THR A 366 -31.69 20.20 6.41
CA THR A 366 -32.99 20.68 6.92
C THR A 366 -33.73 21.53 5.89
N THR A 367 -33.04 22.38 5.15
CA THR A 367 -33.62 23.21 4.08
C THR A 367 -34.31 22.35 3.01
N GLN A 368 -33.73 21.18 2.69
CA GLN A 368 -34.33 20.19 1.80
C GLN A 368 -35.70 19.66 2.24
N ARG A 369 -35.91 19.42 3.54
CA ARG A 369 -37.18 18.88 4.06
C ARG A 369 -38.36 19.82 3.81
N SER A 370 -38.10 21.13 3.75
CA SER A 370 -39.11 22.15 3.41
C SER A 370 -39.51 22.11 1.93
N HIS A 371 -38.55 21.85 1.03
CA HIS A 371 -38.76 21.86 -0.43
C HIS A 371 -39.26 20.54 -1.04
N HIS A 372 -39.15 19.41 -0.33
CA HIS A 372 -39.69 18.11 -0.78
C HIS A 372 -41.22 18.06 -0.96
N ARG A 373 -41.94 19.15 -0.67
CA ARG A 373 -43.37 19.29 -1.02
C ARG A 373 -43.63 19.77 -2.46
N LEU A 374 -42.62 20.24 -3.21
CA LEU A 374 -42.87 20.91 -4.49
C LEU A 374 -41.99 20.50 -5.70
N ASP A 375 -40.86 19.81 -5.54
CA ASP A 375 -40.15 19.30 -6.73
C ASP A 375 -39.17 18.15 -6.43
N VAL A 376 -38.95 17.27 -7.42
CA VAL A 376 -37.92 16.23 -7.39
C VAL A 376 -36.57 16.91 -7.66
N GLY A 377 -35.98 17.52 -6.63
CA GLY A 377 -34.68 18.18 -6.72
C GLY A 377 -33.57 17.26 -7.23
N SER A 378 -32.55 17.85 -7.89
CA SER A 378 -31.40 17.19 -8.54
C SER A 378 -30.54 16.28 -7.64
N GLY A 379 -30.75 16.31 -6.31
CA GLY A 379 -29.95 15.58 -5.32
C GLY A 379 -28.57 16.21 -5.05
N GLU A 380 -28.29 17.39 -5.60
CA GLU A 380 -26.98 18.03 -5.51
C GLU A 380 -26.66 18.60 -4.12
N GLU A 381 -27.65 19.17 -3.43
CA GLU A 381 -27.52 19.68 -2.05
C GLU A 381 -27.17 18.54 -1.06
N ASP A 382 -27.81 17.37 -1.22
CA ASP A 382 -27.52 16.17 -0.42
C ASP A 382 -26.09 15.69 -0.69
N SER A 383 -25.63 15.80 -1.95
CA SER A 383 -24.25 15.55 -2.31
C SER A 383 -23.27 16.55 -1.67
N VAL A 384 -23.58 17.85 -1.60
CA VAL A 384 -22.71 18.84 -0.92
C VAL A 384 -22.65 18.55 0.58
N ALA A 385 -23.79 18.28 1.23
CA ALA A 385 -23.84 17.92 2.64
C ALA A 385 -23.06 16.63 2.94
N SER A 386 -23.19 15.61 2.10
CA SER A 386 -22.46 14.34 2.24
C SER A 386 -20.95 14.52 2.10
N GLU A 387 -20.48 15.36 1.16
CA GLU A 387 -19.05 15.67 1.02
C GLU A 387 -18.52 16.45 2.23
N LEU A 388 -19.31 17.39 2.77
CA LEU A 388 -18.97 18.12 4.00
C LEU A 388 -18.82 17.16 5.18
N ALA A 389 -19.79 16.27 5.41
CA ALA A 389 -19.72 15.24 6.45
C ALA A 389 -18.48 14.35 6.30
N ALA A 390 -18.16 13.94 5.07
CA ALA A 390 -16.99 13.13 4.78
C ALA A 390 -15.67 13.86 5.09
N ILE A 391 -15.57 15.15 4.78
CA ILE A 391 -14.39 15.94 5.11
C ILE A 391 -14.26 16.13 6.63
N ALA A 392 -15.36 16.41 7.33
CA ALA A 392 -15.35 16.53 8.79
C ALA A 392 -14.84 15.25 9.48
N TRP A 393 -15.31 14.09 9.01
CA TRP A 393 -14.84 12.79 9.50
C TRP A 393 -13.34 12.58 9.23
N LYS A 394 -12.85 12.91 8.02
CA LYS A 394 -11.42 12.83 7.69
C LYS A 394 -10.57 13.74 8.58
N LEU A 395 -11.02 14.98 8.81
CA LEU A 395 -10.33 15.92 9.71
C LEU A 395 -10.30 15.41 11.16
N LEU A 396 -11.39 14.78 11.63
CA LEU A 396 -11.44 14.17 12.95
C LEU A 396 -10.43 13.03 13.10
N GLU A 397 -10.29 12.18 12.08
CA GLU A 397 -9.34 11.08 12.08
C GLU A 397 -7.89 11.57 12.07
N GLN A 398 -7.58 12.57 11.24
CA GLN A 398 -6.26 13.22 11.23
C GLN A 398 -5.95 13.90 12.58
N LYS A 399 -6.94 14.53 13.21
CA LYS A 399 -6.82 15.09 14.56
C LYS A 399 -6.55 14.00 15.60
N ARG A 400 -7.26 12.87 15.54
CA ARG A 400 -7.07 11.72 16.45
C ARG A 400 -5.66 11.16 16.34
N LEU A 401 -5.17 11.00 15.10
CA LEU A 401 -3.82 10.53 14.82
C LEU A 401 -2.75 11.40 15.48
N GLY A 402 -2.77 12.71 15.21
CA GLY A 402 -1.78 13.61 15.80
C GLY A 402 -1.89 13.68 17.34
N GLN A 403 -3.10 13.58 17.91
CA GLN A 403 -3.28 13.56 19.36
C GLN A 403 -2.63 12.33 19.99
N GLN A 404 -2.76 11.17 19.36
CA GLN A 404 -2.12 9.93 19.81
C GLN A 404 -0.59 10.01 19.68
N ALA A 405 -0.09 10.58 18.58
CA ALA A 405 1.35 10.78 18.39
C ALA A 405 1.96 11.71 19.45
N MET A 406 1.28 12.80 19.81
CA MET A 406 1.78 13.75 20.81
C MET A 406 1.67 13.26 22.26
N ALA A 407 0.77 12.31 22.54
CA ALA A 407 0.65 11.73 23.87
C ALA A 407 1.94 10.99 24.29
N LEU A 408 2.68 10.43 23.33
CA LEU A 408 3.88 9.62 23.54
C LEU A 408 3.68 8.51 24.60
N ALA A 409 2.45 8.02 24.73
CA ALA A 409 2.12 6.96 25.67
C ALA A 409 2.70 5.63 25.17
N GLU A 410 3.04 4.74 26.10
CA GLU A 410 3.26 3.33 25.78
C GLU A 410 1.98 2.79 25.14
N SER A 411 2.01 2.63 23.83
CA SER A 411 0.89 2.19 23.02
C SER A 411 1.39 1.17 22.01
N ASP A 412 0.49 0.35 21.48
CA ASP A 412 0.81 -0.60 20.41
C ASP A 412 1.16 0.10 19.08
N MET A 413 1.16 1.44 19.05
CA MET A 413 1.51 2.26 17.89
C MET A 413 2.91 2.84 18.03
N VAL A 414 3.67 2.83 16.94
CA VAL A 414 4.89 3.63 16.78
C VAL A 414 4.60 4.81 15.86
N TYR A 415 5.11 5.98 16.24
CA TYR A 415 5.00 7.21 15.46
C TYR A 415 6.39 7.72 15.09
N TRP A 416 6.53 8.26 13.88
CA TRP A 416 7.80 8.85 13.44
C TRP A 416 7.61 9.97 12.43
N LEU A 417 8.54 10.90 12.41
CA LEU A 417 8.65 11.97 11.41
C LEU A 417 9.69 11.60 10.37
N ARG A 418 9.41 11.86 9.09
CA ARG A 418 10.37 11.66 8.00
C ARG A 418 10.12 12.68 6.89
N MET A 419 11.19 13.15 6.25
CA MET A 419 11.07 13.91 5.01
C MET A 419 10.54 13.01 3.90
N PRO A 420 9.55 13.47 3.09
CA PRO A 420 9.10 12.70 1.95
C PRO A 420 10.27 12.49 0.98
N PRO A 421 10.42 11.29 0.38
CA PRO A 421 11.53 10.99 -0.51
C PRO A 421 11.45 11.92 -1.74
N ALA A 422 12.60 12.44 -2.17
CA ALA A 422 12.66 13.25 -3.38
C ALA A 422 12.14 12.44 -4.58
N PRO A 423 11.30 13.03 -5.46
CA PRO A 423 10.76 12.31 -6.60
C PRO A 423 11.90 11.77 -7.49
N PRO A 424 11.77 10.54 -8.03
CA PRO A 424 12.83 9.95 -8.85
C PRO A 424 13.08 10.79 -10.11
N PRO A 425 14.33 10.83 -10.62
CA PRO A 425 14.75 11.72 -11.71
C PRO A 425 13.96 11.53 -13.02
N PHE A 426 13.38 10.36 -13.27
CA PHE A 426 12.53 10.14 -14.45
C PHE A 426 11.24 10.97 -14.43
N VAL A 427 10.68 11.25 -13.24
CA VAL A 427 9.51 12.13 -13.09
C VAL A 427 9.92 13.57 -13.44
N GLN A 428 11.13 13.99 -13.06
CA GLN A 428 11.66 15.32 -13.38
C GLN A 428 11.90 15.49 -14.89
N GLN A 429 12.40 14.46 -15.59
CA GLN A 429 12.58 14.51 -17.05
C GLN A 429 11.26 14.56 -17.82
N THR A 430 10.21 13.88 -17.33
CA THR A 430 8.87 13.92 -17.95
C THR A 430 8.24 15.31 -17.85
N VAL A 431 8.54 16.05 -16.77
CA VAL A 431 8.11 17.45 -16.58
C VAL A 431 8.91 18.40 -17.48
N GLN A 432 10.22 18.21 -17.62
CA GLN A 432 11.06 19.06 -18.49
C GLN A 432 10.85 18.82 -19.99
N GLN A 433 10.53 17.60 -20.42
CA GLN A 433 10.34 17.27 -21.84
C GLN A 433 8.94 17.59 -22.39
N ARG A 434 7.95 17.93 -21.54
CA ARG A 434 6.62 18.37 -22.00
C ARG A 434 6.53 19.87 -22.36
N LEU A 435 7.60 20.64 -22.17
CA LEU A 435 7.69 22.04 -22.60
C LEU A 435 8.14 22.11 -24.08
N VAL A 436 7.33 21.55 -25.00
CA VAL A 436 7.45 21.80 -26.45
C VAL A 436 6.08 22.23 -26.97
N VAL A 437 5.54 23.30 -26.38
CA VAL A 437 4.46 24.08 -26.96
C VAL A 437 4.88 25.54 -26.78
N PRO A 438 4.87 26.38 -27.84
CA PRO A 438 5.22 27.79 -27.69
C PRO A 438 4.28 28.45 -26.67
N PRO A 439 4.79 29.36 -25.82
CA PRO A 439 4.00 29.92 -24.73
C PRO A 439 2.88 30.78 -25.34
N VAL A 440 1.65 30.30 -25.24
CA VAL A 440 0.47 31.17 -25.26
C VAL A 440 0.52 31.95 -23.95
N PRO A 441 0.45 33.29 -23.96
CA PRO A 441 0.49 34.08 -22.73
C PRO A 441 -0.85 33.92 -22.01
N LEU A 442 -0.96 32.88 -21.20
CA LEU A 442 -1.95 32.78 -20.13
C LEU A 442 -1.28 33.33 -18.87
N THR A 443 -1.64 34.56 -18.52
CA THR A 443 -1.40 35.12 -17.19
C THR A 443 -2.20 34.34 -16.15
N THR A 444 -1.67 33.21 -15.70
CA THR A 444 -2.08 32.55 -14.44
C THR A 444 -1.19 33.07 -13.31
N PRO A 445 -1.73 33.79 -12.31
CA PRO A 445 -1.02 34.04 -11.06
C PRO A 445 -1.10 32.76 -10.23
N GLY A 446 -0.11 31.90 -10.41
CA GLY A 446 0.00 30.61 -9.74
C GLY A 446 1.35 30.02 -10.10
N GLY A 447 2.42 30.72 -9.73
CA GLY A 447 3.74 30.11 -9.74
C GLY A 447 3.69 28.86 -8.89
N GLU A 448 4.15 27.74 -9.44
CA GLU A 448 4.58 26.58 -8.67
C GLU A 448 5.74 27.02 -7.77
N HIS A 449 5.41 27.71 -6.67
CA HIS A 449 6.31 27.86 -5.56
C HIS A 449 6.44 26.46 -4.96
N SER A 450 7.52 25.77 -5.31
CA SER A 450 7.98 24.60 -4.59
C SER A 450 8.27 25.04 -3.15
N HIS A 451 7.23 24.99 -2.31
CA HIS A 451 7.40 25.09 -0.87
C HIS A 451 8.49 24.09 -0.45
N PRO A 452 9.40 24.47 0.47
CA PRO A 452 10.40 23.55 0.95
C PRO A 452 9.70 22.27 1.43
N PRO A 453 10.25 21.09 1.12
CA PRO A 453 9.61 19.85 1.55
C PRO A 453 9.46 19.89 3.07
N VAL A 454 8.27 19.59 3.57
CA VAL A 454 7.98 19.47 4.99
C VAL A 454 7.95 17.99 5.37
N PRO A 455 8.26 17.63 6.63
CA PRO A 455 8.17 16.25 7.08
C PRO A 455 6.73 15.75 7.14
N VAL A 456 6.55 14.44 7.00
CA VAL A 456 5.28 13.74 7.22
C VAL A 456 5.36 12.99 8.53
N LEU A 457 4.28 13.01 9.30
CA LEU A 457 4.12 12.19 10.50
C LEU A 457 3.42 10.89 10.12
N TYR A 458 4.07 9.77 10.43
CA TYR A 458 3.56 8.43 10.21
C TYR A 458 3.21 7.78 11.54
N GLY A 459 2.22 6.89 11.52
CA GLY A 459 1.84 6.02 12.62
C GLY A 459 1.57 4.60 12.12
N GLN A 460 2.03 3.60 12.86
CA GLN A 460 1.77 2.20 12.52
C GLN A 460 1.69 1.32 13.76
N GLN A 461 0.85 0.27 13.72
CA GLN A 461 0.81 -0.74 14.77
C GLN A 461 2.08 -1.60 14.76
N VAL A 462 2.69 -1.76 15.93
CA VAL A 462 3.87 -2.59 16.17
C VAL A 462 3.48 -4.06 16.26
N GLN A 463 2.44 -4.36 17.05
CA GLN A 463 1.92 -5.72 17.24
C GLN A 463 0.54 -5.86 16.60
N ILE A 464 0.51 -6.51 15.43
CA ILE A 464 -0.75 -6.74 14.70
C ILE A 464 -1.47 -8.04 15.13
N SER A 465 -0.83 -8.87 15.95
CA SER A 465 -1.35 -10.19 16.36
C SER A 465 -2.71 -10.07 17.07
N ALA A 466 -2.84 -9.13 18.00
CA ALA A 466 -4.10 -8.85 18.69
C ALA A 466 -5.19 -8.34 17.73
N LEU A 467 -4.81 -7.50 16.75
CA LEU A 467 -5.73 -6.98 15.75
C LEU A 467 -6.22 -8.11 14.82
N LEU A 468 -5.33 -8.98 14.35
CA LEU A 468 -5.69 -10.17 13.57
C LEU A 468 -6.59 -11.12 14.37
N LYS A 469 -6.26 -11.37 15.65
CA LYS A 469 -7.06 -12.23 16.54
C LYS A 469 -8.46 -11.68 16.80
N ARG A 470 -8.64 -10.36 16.84
CA ARG A 470 -9.94 -9.72 17.02
C ARG A 470 -10.76 -9.63 15.73
N THR A 471 -10.10 -9.41 14.59
CA THR A 471 -10.79 -9.13 13.32
C THR A 471 -11.03 -10.41 12.51
N ILE A 472 -9.99 -11.22 12.31
CA ILE A 472 -10.01 -12.36 11.36
C ILE A 472 -10.28 -13.68 12.06
N PHE A 473 -9.73 -13.86 13.25
CA PHE A 473 -9.89 -15.08 14.04
C PHE A 473 -11.01 -14.90 15.08
N GLY A 474 -11.68 -15.99 15.45
CA GLY A 474 -12.77 -15.96 16.43
C GLY A 474 -13.08 -17.38 16.89
N ALA A 475 -13.74 -17.53 18.05
CA ALA A 475 -13.98 -18.84 18.65
C ALA A 475 -14.79 -19.78 17.74
N ASP A 476 -15.78 -19.23 17.02
CA ASP A 476 -16.66 -19.99 16.12
C ASP A 476 -16.23 -19.97 14.64
N ILE A 477 -15.11 -19.30 14.34
CA ILE A 477 -14.60 -19.12 12.98
C ILE A 477 -13.52 -20.17 12.69
N CYS A 478 -13.72 -20.95 11.64
CA CYS A 478 -12.70 -21.86 11.12
C CYS A 478 -11.98 -21.19 9.95
N THR A 479 -10.68 -20.97 10.12
CA THR A 479 -9.82 -20.31 9.12
C THR A 479 -8.69 -21.23 8.69
N ILE A 480 -8.58 -21.46 7.38
CA ILE A 480 -7.41 -22.10 6.77
C ILE A 480 -6.50 -20.99 6.24
N LEU A 481 -5.26 -20.97 6.75
CA LEU A 481 -4.19 -20.12 6.22
C LEU A 481 -3.34 -20.94 5.26
N ALA A 482 -3.23 -20.49 4.01
CA ALA A 482 -2.39 -21.12 2.99
C ALA A 482 -1.46 -20.06 2.40
N GLY A 483 -0.16 -20.35 2.36
CA GLY A 483 0.85 -19.43 1.86
C GLY A 483 2.09 -20.18 1.42
N ALA A 484 2.91 -19.55 0.57
CA ALA A 484 4.11 -20.17 0.03
C ALA A 484 5.26 -20.24 1.07
N SER A 485 5.18 -19.41 2.10
CA SER A 485 6.25 -19.22 3.07
C SER A 485 5.68 -18.94 4.47
N LEU A 486 5.28 -20.01 5.18
CA LEU A 486 4.71 -19.92 6.53
C LEU A 486 5.54 -20.66 7.60
N SER A 487 6.60 -21.37 7.21
CA SER A 487 7.48 -22.05 8.15
C SER A 487 8.94 -21.64 7.98
N VAL A 488 9.62 -21.54 9.12
CA VAL A 488 11.05 -21.30 9.25
C VAL A 488 11.63 -22.55 9.89
N ASP A 489 12.65 -23.14 9.27
CA ASP A 489 13.30 -24.38 9.74
C ASP A 489 12.26 -25.48 10.03
N ASN A 490 11.32 -25.65 9.10
CA ASN A 490 10.19 -26.59 9.20
C ASN A 490 9.26 -26.39 10.41
N ASN A 491 9.33 -25.24 11.08
CA ASN A 491 8.50 -24.87 12.23
C ASN A 491 7.62 -23.66 11.92
N PHE A 492 6.37 -23.70 12.37
CA PHE A 492 5.39 -22.62 12.20
C PHE A 492 5.30 -21.68 13.41
N SER A 493 6.09 -21.90 14.47
CA SER A 493 6.07 -21.13 15.71
C SER A 493 6.22 -19.63 15.48
N PHE A 494 7.15 -19.23 14.60
CA PHE A 494 7.37 -17.83 14.26
C PHE A 494 6.10 -17.20 13.64
N CYS A 495 5.55 -17.78 12.56
CA CYS A 495 4.33 -17.26 11.93
C CYS A 495 3.10 -17.31 12.84
N ARG A 496 2.96 -18.36 13.66
CA ARG A 496 1.87 -18.46 14.66
C ARG A 496 1.96 -17.30 15.67
N GLY A 497 3.15 -17.00 16.19
CA GLY A 497 3.36 -15.86 17.06
C GLY A 497 2.97 -14.52 16.41
N ARG A 498 3.36 -14.32 15.14
CA ARG A 498 3.01 -13.11 14.37
C ARG A 498 1.50 -12.95 14.17
N PHE A 499 0.78 -14.05 13.95
CA PHE A 499 -0.68 -14.05 13.81
C PHE A 499 -1.44 -14.11 15.14
N GLY A 500 -0.76 -14.24 16.28
CA GLY A 500 -1.41 -14.38 17.59
C GLY A 500 -2.13 -15.72 17.78
N LEU A 501 -1.67 -16.77 17.08
CA LEU A 501 -2.25 -18.11 17.11
C LEU A 501 -1.55 -19.00 18.14
N GLU A 502 -2.34 -19.77 18.87
CA GLU A 502 -1.86 -20.72 19.87
C GLU A 502 -1.44 -22.04 19.21
N ASN A 503 -0.39 -22.68 19.72
CA ASN A 503 0.21 -23.87 19.09
C ASN A 503 -0.73 -25.08 19.05
N GLU A 504 -1.58 -25.26 20.06
CA GLU A 504 -2.49 -26.41 20.18
C GLU A 504 -3.76 -26.27 19.32
N ALA A 505 -4.17 -25.03 19.01
CA ALA A 505 -5.43 -24.74 18.31
C ALA A 505 -5.29 -24.71 16.77
N CYS A 506 -4.06 -24.76 16.23
CA CYS A 506 -3.80 -24.53 14.81
C CYS A 506 -2.94 -25.66 14.22
N PRO A 507 -3.52 -26.79 13.75
CA PRO A 507 -2.75 -27.82 13.06
C PRO A 507 -2.07 -27.21 11.83
N ALA A 508 -0.75 -27.43 11.70
CA ALA A 508 0.04 -26.88 10.61
C ALA A 508 0.66 -28.03 9.81
N LEU A 509 0.57 -27.92 8.49
CA LEU A 509 1.12 -28.87 7.54
C LEU A 509 1.97 -28.10 6.54
N SER A 510 3.19 -28.58 6.31
CA SER A 510 4.01 -28.14 5.18
C SER A 510 3.96 -29.23 4.12
N VAL A 511 3.54 -28.86 2.91
CA VAL A 511 3.74 -29.73 1.75
C VAL A 511 5.20 -29.58 1.35
N VAL A 512 6.00 -30.62 1.60
CA VAL A 512 7.39 -30.65 1.15
C VAL A 512 7.36 -31.00 -0.34
N THR A 513 7.70 -30.04 -1.19
CA THR A 513 7.97 -30.30 -2.61
C THR A 513 9.47 -30.51 -2.77
N GLU A 514 9.86 -31.65 -3.33
CA GLU A 514 11.27 -31.94 -3.61
C GLU A 514 11.60 -31.46 -5.02
N HIS A 515 12.60 -30.58 -5.14
CA HIS A 515 13.08 -30.04 -6.42
C HIS A 515 14.56 -30.37 -6.65
N HIS A 516 15.08 -31.39 -5.95
CA HIS A 516 16.51 -31.74 -5.95
C HIS A 516 17.06 -31.99 -7.35
N GLU A 517 16.27 -32.58 -8.24
CA GLU A 517 16.67 -32.88 -9.62
C GLU A 517 16.63 -31.67 -10.58
N GLN A 518 15.93 -30.59 -10.20
CA GLN A 518 15.60 -29.47 -11.11
C GLN A 518 16.28 -28.15 -10.69
N THR A 519 16.67 -27.98 -9.43
CA THR A 519 17.31 -26.74 -8.96
C THR A 519 18.66 -27.02 -8.31
N LEU A 520 19.69 -26.31 -8.78
CA LEU A 520 20.99 -26.22 -8.13
C LEU A 520 21.08 -24.93 -7.28
N LEU A 521 21.37 -25.08 -6.00
CA LEU A 521 21.72 -24.00 -5.09
C LEU A 521 23.25 -23.88 -4.99
N TYR A 522 23.82 -22.82 -5.57
CA TYR A 522 25.25 -22.56 -5.52
C TYR A 522 25.59 -21.55 -4.41
N LEU A 523 26.52 -21.93 -3.53
CA LEU A 523 26.98 -21.14 -2.40
C LEU A 523 28.48 -20.85 -2.54
N PRO A 524 28.88 -19.65 -3.00
CA PRO A 524 30.30 -19.31 -3.14
C PRO A 524 31.00 -19.23 -1.77
N ASN A 525 32.17 -19.87 -1.65
CA ASN A 525 32.90 -19.97 -0.37
C ASN A 525 34.09 -18.99 -0.23
N ASP A 526 34.50 -18.34 -1.32
CA ASP A 526 35.68 -17.48 -1.43
C ASP A 526 35.33 -15.98 -1.61
N VAL A 527 34.06 -15.60 -1.45
CA VAL A 527 33.62 -14.20 -1.61
C VAL A 527 33.75 -13.41 -0.30
N PRO A 528 33.96 -12.08 -0.37
CA PRO A 528 33.86 -11.21 0.80
C PRO A 528 32.44 -11.24 1.40
N GLU A 529 32.31 -11.02 2.71
CA GLU A 529 30.97 -10.77 3.29
C GLU A 529 30.43 -9.41 2.79
N PRO A 530 29.09 -9.21 2.72
CA PRO A 530 28.46 -8.00 2.17
C PRO A 530 28.98 -6.64 2.68
N ASN A 531 29.47 -6.59 3.92
CA ASN A 531 29.96 -5.36 4.55
C ASN A 531 31.48 -5.17 4.42
N MET A 532 32.18 -6.11 3.77
CA MET A 532 33.64 -6.03 3.59
C MET A 532 33.99 -5.19 2.36
N PRO A 533 35.17 -4.53 2.36
CA PRO A 533 35.72 -3.92 1.15
C PRO A 533 35.77 -4.91 -0.01
N GLN A 534 35.75 -4.42 -1.25
CA GLN A 534 35.82 -5.21 -2.49
C GLN A 534 34.59 -6.09 -2.79
N TYR A 535 33.64 -6.27 -1.87
CA TYR A 535 32.41 -7.03 -2.12
C TYR A 535 31.71 -6.61 -3.42
N GLN A 536 31.45 -5.31 -3.59
CA GLN A 536 30.72 -4.78 -4.75
C GLN A 536 31.47 -5.08 -6.07
N ARG A 537 32.80 -4.91 -6.06
CA ARG A 537 33.64 -5.21 -7.22
C ARG A 537 33.61 -6.70 -7.57
N SER A 538 33.76 -7.57 -6.56
CA SER A 538 33.69 -9.03 -6.74
C SER A 538 32.31 -9.47 -7.26
N LEU A 539 31.23 -8.87 -6.76
CA LEU A 539 29.88 -9.08 -7.27
C LEU A 539 29.77 -8.70 -8.76
N ASP A 540 30.19 -7.49 -9.13
CA ASP A 540 30.06 -6.99 -10.51
C ASP A 540 30.90 -7.81 -11.50
N GLU A 541 32.13 -8.19 -11.13
CA GLU A 541 32.99 -9.07 -11.93
C GLU A 541 32.35 -10.45 -12.13
N THR A 542 31.77 -11.03 -11.07
CA THR A 542 31.06 -12.32 -11.13
C THR A 542 29.83 -12.25 -12.04
N LEU A 543 29.03 -11.18 -11.91
CA LEU A 543 27.84 -10.98 -12.74
C LEU A 543 28.20 -10.90 -14.22
N ILE A 544 29.27 -10.18 -14.58
CA ILE A 544 29.74 -10.08 -15.97
C ILE A 544 30.14 -11.47 -16.50
N GLN A 545 30.92 -12.24 -15.72
CA GLN A 545 31.37 -13.57 -16.12
C GLN A 545 30.19 -14.51 -16.36
N LEU A 546 29.25 -14.60 -15.41
CA LEU A 546 28.10 -15.48 -15.51
C LEU A 546 27.13 -15.06 -16.61
N ALA A 547 26.78 -13.78 -16.70
CA ALA A 547 25.85 -13.31 -17.72
C ALA A 547 26.39 -13.57 -19.12
N THR A 548 27.71 -13.50 -19.30
CA THR A 548 28.34 -13.86 -20.58
C THR A 548 28.28 -15.35 -20.84
N ALA A 549 28.56 -16.19 -19.84
CA ALA A 549 28.54 -17.65 -19.98
C ALA A 549 27.13 -18.21 -20.24
N LEU A 550 26.11 -17.58 -19.66
CA LEU A 550 24.70 -17.96 -19.81
C LEU A 550 23.98 -17.23 -20.95
N GLU A 551 24.68 -16.35 -21.66
CA GLU A 551 24.11 -15.47 -22.70
C GLU A 551 22.89 -14.67 -22.21
N GLY A 552 22.89 -14.29 -20.94
CA GLY A 552 21.76 -13.64 -20.25
C GLY A 552 20.84 -14.63 -19.51
N GLN A 553 19.54 -14.35 -19.51
CA GLN A 553 18.48 -15.13 -18.83
C GLN A 553 18.61 -15.18 -17.31
N MET A 554 19.10 -14.07 -16.75
CA MET A 554 19.34 -13.94 -15.32
C MET A 554 18.42 -12.90 -14.69
N VAL A 555 17.96 -13.21 -13.49
CA VAL A 555 17.29 -12.25 -12.60
C VAL A 555 18.16 -12.04 -11.37
N ILE A 556 18.58 -10.80 -11.13
CA ILE A 556 19.50 -10.43 -10.07
C ILE A 556 18.71 -9.63 -9.03
N LEU A 557 18.66 -10.17 -7.81
CA LEU A 557 17.90 -9.62 -6.71
C LEU A 557 18.81 -8.90 -5.70
N TYR A 558 18.53 -7.62 -5.53
CA TYR A 558 19.20 -6.72 -4.60
C TYR A 558 18.33 -6.43 -3.38
N THR A 559 18.98 -6.06 -2.28
CA THR A 559 18.33 -5.57 -1.06
C THR A 559 18.38 -4.04 -0.93
N SER A 560 19.04 -3.35 -1.86
CA SER A 560 19.10 -1.88 -1.90
C SER A 560 19.11 -1.34 -3.32
N HIS A 561 18.42 -0.20 -3.53
CA HIS A 561 18.48 0.53 -4.80
C HIS A 561 19.88 1.10 -5.09
N ALA A 562 20.64 1.44 -4.06
CA ALA A 562 22.00 1.96 -4.21
C ALA A 562 22.94 0.91 -4.81
N SER A 563 22.95 -0.31 -4.27
CA SER A 563 23.73 -1.43 -4.81
C SER A 563 23.30 -1.80 -6.23
N LEU A 564 21.98 -1.83 -6.48
CA LEU A 564 21.43 -2.09 -7.81
C LEU A 564 21.96 -1.07 -8.83
N ARG A 565 21.86 0.23 -8.53
CA ARG A 565 22.32 1.31 -9.43
C ARG A 565 23.83 1.26 -9.64
N SER A 566 24.60 0.92 -8.61
CA SER A 566 26.05 0.74 -8.71
C SER A 566 26.41 -0.38 -9.68
N SER A 567 25.84 -1.58 -9.49
CA SER A 567 26.05 -2.71 -10.40
C SER A 567 25.54 -2.42 -11.81
N TYR A 568 24.38 -1.78 -11.94
CA TYR A 568 23.81 -1.41 -13.23
C TYR A 568 24.79 -0.55 -14.05
N ALA A 569 25.37 0.49 -13.43
CA ALA A 569 26.32 1.37 -14.10
C ALA A 569 27.64 0.66 -14.48
N ALA A 570 28.09 -0.30 -13.67
CA ALA A 570 29.32 -1.04 -13.92
C ALA A 570 29.16 -2.14 -14.98
N VAL A 571 28.05 -2.87 -14.93
CA VAL A 571 27.83 -4.09 -15.73
C VAL A 571 27.21 -3.80 -17.10
N LYS A 572 26.31 -2.79 -17.21
CA LYS A 572 25.59 -2.47 -18.44
C LYS A 572 26.50 -2.24 -19.66
N PRO A 573 27.53 -1.36 -19.60
CA PRO A 573 28.36 -1.10 -20.78
C PRO A 573 29.09 -2.34 -21.29
N VAL A 574 29.50 -3.23 -20.38
CA VAL A 574 30.26 -4.44 -20.71
C VAL A 574 29.36 -5.50 -21.34
N LEU A 575 28.17 -5.71 -20.80
CA LEU A 575 27.24 -6.74 -21.27
C LEU A 575 26.49 -6.33 -22.55
N GLU A 576 26.11 -5.06 -22.69
CA GLU A 576 25.48 -4.58 -23.93
C GLU A 576 26.46 -4.61 -25.09
N GLY A 577 27.76 -4.37 -24.84
CA GLY A 577 28.82 -4.60 -25.83
C GLY A 577 28.96 -6.05 -26.28
N ARG A 578 28.38 -7.01 -25.54
CA ARG A 578 28.30 -8.44 -25.87
C ARG A 578 26.91 -8.86 -26.35
N GLY A 579 26.00 -7.91 -26.61
CA GLY A 579 24.65 -8.18 -27.09
C GLY A 579 23.65 -8.60 -26.01
N ILE A 580 23.98 -8.47 -24.73
CA ILE A 580 23.08 -8.82 -23.61
C ILE A 580 22.45 -7.54 -23.06
N LEU A 581 21.11 -7.47 -23.13
CA LEU A 581 20.34 -6.34 -22.62
C LEU A 581 20.35 -6.30 -21.09
N VAL A 582 20.63 -5.14 -20.50
CA VAL A 582 20.65 -4.94 -19.05
C VAL A 582 19.53 -3.99 -18.62
N LEU A 583 18.60 -4.49 -17.81
CA LEU A 583 17.44 -3.73 -17.35
C LEU A 583 17.46 -3.54 -15.84
N GLY A 584 17.36 -2.30 -15.36
CA GLY A 584 17.39 -1.94 -13.95
C GLY A 584 16.09 -1.33 -13.46
N GLN A 585 15.54 -1.84 -12.35
CA GLN A 585 14.35 -1.27 -11.72
C GLN A 585 14.58 0.17 -11.25
N GLY A 586 13.64 1.04 -11.62
CA GLY A 586 13.71 2.48 -11.32
C GLY A 586 14.73 3.22 -12.19
N VAL A 587 15.31 2.56 -13.19
CA VAL A 587 16.12 3.16 -14.26
C VAL A 587 15.42 2.96 -15.61
N ASP A 588 15.15 1.71 -16.00
CA ASP A 588 14.57 1.37 -17.32
C ASP A 588 13.05 1.11 -17.27
N GLY A 589 12.45 1.07 -16.07
CA GLY A 589 11.01 0.90 -15.94
C GLY A 589 10.55 0.40 -14.57
N SER A 590 9.24 0.18 -14.50
CA SER A 590 8.56 -0.46 -13.36
C SER A 590 8.76 -1.98 -13.36
N PRO A 591 8.64 -2.67 -12.21
CA PRO A 591 8.75 -4.14 -12.14
C PRO A 591 7.92 -4.89 -13.19
N ARG A 592 6.68 -4.46 -13.44
CA ARG A 592 5.79 -5.07 -14.44
C ARG A 592 6.36 -4.96 -15.86
N GLN A 593 6.87 -3.80 -16.24
CA GLN A 593 7.49 -3.59 -17.55
C GLN A 593 8.75 -4.44 -17.70
N LEU A 594 9.56 -4.55 -16.65
CA LEU A 594 10.79 -5.35 -16.69
C LEU A 594 10.49 -6.85 -16.85
N TRP A 595 9.47 -7.38 -16.16
CA TRP A 595 9.02 -8.77 -16.34
C TRP A 595 8.47 -9.03 -17.74
N GLN A 596 7.73 -8.08 -18.30
CA GLN A 596 7.23 -8.18 -19.67
C GLN A 596 8.39 -8.24 -20.68
N LEU A 597 9.39 -7.37 -20.51
CA LEU A 597 10.60 -7.38 -21.35
C LEU A 597 11.38 -8.68 -21.19
N PHE A 598 11.57 -9.16 -19.96
CA PHE A 598 12.23 -10.44 -19.68
C PHE A 598 11.59 -11.62 -20.43
N ASN A 599 10.27 -11.69 -20.45
CA ASN A 599 9.54 -12.75 -21.16
C ASN A 599 9.63 -12.64 -22.69
N SER A 600 9.95 -11.46 -23.22
CA SER A 600 10.01 -11.20 -24.67
C SER A 600 11.42 -11.24 -25.27
N GLN A 601 12.45 -11.15 -24.44
CA GLN A 601 13.85 -11.04 -24.88
C GLN A 601 14.62 -12.31 -24.46
N GLU A 602 15.47 -12.83 -25.34
CA GLU A 602 16.24 -14.05 -25.04
C GLU A 602 17.56 -13.76 -24.32
N HIS A 603 18.24 -12.67 -24.68
CA HIS A 603 19.53 -12.27 -24.12
C HIS A 603 19.39 -11.06 -23.21
N VAL A 604 18.81 -11.28 -22.03
CA VAL A 604 18.46 -10.21 -21.09
C VAL A 604 18.82 -10.56 -19.66
N ILE A 605 19.29 -9.56 -18.91
CA ILE A 605 19.39 -9.62 -17.45
C ILE A 605 18.52 -8.53 -16.83
N VAL A 606 17.83 -8.88 -15.74
CA VAL A 606 16.99 -7.94 -14.99
C VAL A 606 17.53 -7.78 -13.58
N LEU A 607 17.77 -6.54 -13.18
CA LEU A 607 18.21 -6.14 -11.85
C LEU A 607 17.00 -5.55 -11.11
N GLY A 608 16.60 -6.22 -10.02
CA GLY A 608 15.43 -5.85 -9.22
C GLY A 608 15.72 -5.76 -7.72
N THR A 609 14.90 -5.00 -7.00
CA THR A 609 15.00 -4.81 -5.54
C THR A 609 13.62 -4.54 -4.91
N GLY A 610 13.50 -4.73 -3.59
CA GLY A 610 12.26 -4.44 -2.84
C GLY A 610 11.05 -5.16 -3.43
N ASN A 611 10.03 -4.41 -3.87
CA ASN A 611 8.79 -4.95 -4.42
C ASN A 611 8.96 -5.87 -5.65
N PHE A 612 10.14 -5.89 -6.29
CA PHE A 612 10.44 -6.85 -7.36
C PHE A 612 10.50 -8.31 -6.86
N TRP A 613 10.84 -8.52 -5.58
CA TRP A 613 10.82 -9.83 -4.92
C TRP A 613 9.39 -10.39 -4.83
N ASP A 614 8.40 -9.52 -4.69
CA ASP A 614 7.02 -9.91 -4.37
C ASP A 614 6.07 -9.77 -5.57
N ASN A 615 6.30 -8.81 -6.48
CA ASN A 615 5.43 -8.55 -7.64
C ASN A 615 5.89 -9.30 -8.89
N ILE A 616 6.01 -10.61 -8.74
CA ILE A 616 6.25 -11.52 -9.83
C ILE A 616 4.89 -11.84 -10.44
N GLY A 617 4.66 -11.39 -11.68
CA GLY A 617 3.45 -11.71 -12.43
C GLY A 617 3.37 -13.20 -12.79
N GLU A 618 2.46 -13.57 -13.68
CA GLU A 618 2.54 -14.91 -14.29
C GLU A 618 3.83 -14.99 -15.10
N ILE A 619 4.79 -15.77 -14.60
CA ILE A 619 6.01 -16.09 -15.33
C ILE A 619 5.66 -17.15 -16.37
N SER A 620 5.79 -16.81 -17.65
CA SER A 620 5.73 -17.79 -18.73
C SER A 620 7.05 -18.52 -18.92
N ARG A 621 8.18 -17.88 -18.58
CA ARG A 621 9.54 -18.43 -18.70
C ARG A 621 10.33 -18.24 -17.40
N VAL A 622 10.58 -19.34 -16.69
CA VAL A 622 11.39 -19.34 -15.46
C VAL A 622 12.82 -18.88 -15.80
N PRO A 623 13.43 -17.97 -15.02
CA PRO A 623 14.81 -17.57 -15.23
C PRO A 623 15.76 -18.77 -15.09
N VAL A 624 16.74 -18.86 -15.99
CA VAL A 624 17.77 -19.91 -15.95
C VAL A 624 18.62 -19.78 -14.69
N CYS A 625 18.95 -18.53 -14.33
CA CYS A 625 19.69 -18.23 -13.11
C CYS A 625 19.03 -17.11 -12.30
N THR A 626 18.68 -17.41 -11.05
CA THR A 626 18.29 -16.41 -10.06
C THR A 626 19.47 -16.11 -9.15
N PHE A 627 19.99 -14.89 -9.22
CA PHE A 627 21.16 -14.44 -8.46
C PHE A 627 20.73 -13.55 -7.31
N ILE A 628 20.88 -14.01 -6.07
CA ILE A 628 20.60 -13.23 -4.88
C ILE A 628 21.90 -12.66 -4.37
N THR A 629 22.00 -11.33 -4.41
CA THR A 629 23.21 -10.64 -4.00
C THR A 629 23.42 -10.76 -2.49
N ARG A 630 22.41 -10.48 -1.67
CA ARG A 630 22.52 -10.46 -0.20
C ARG A 630 21.26 -11.03 0.43
N LEU A 631 21.40 -11.60 1.63
CA LEU A 631 20.24 -12.01 2.43
C LEU A 631 19.31 -10.81 2.71
N PRO A 632 17.99 -10.95 2.49
CA PRO A 632 17.00 -9.87 2.63
C PRO A 632 16.63 -9.59 4.10
N MET A 633 17.65 -9.36 4.94
CA MET A 633 17.48 -9.02 6.35
C MET A 633 16.70 -7.69 6.49
N PRO A 634 15.71 -7.60 7.38
CA PRO A 634 15.02 -6.34 7.65
C PRO A 634 15.99 -5.30 8.25
N VAL A 635 15.74 -4.02 7.95
CA VAL A 635 16.58 -2.92 8.43
C VAL A 635 16.09 -2.47 9.79
N LEU A 636 16.88 -2.65 10.84
CA LEU A 636 16.50 -2.33 12.22
C LEU A 636 16.46 -0.82 12.53
N ASN A 637 16.85 0.03 11.59
CA ASN A 637 16.69 1.49 11.70
C ASN A 637 15.33 1.99 11.20
N ASP A 638 14.53 1.11 10.57
CA ASP A 638 13.15 1.43 10.19
C ASP A 638 12.27 1.43 11.45
N PRO A 639 11.54 2.51 11.80
CA PRO A 639 10.91 2.63 13.11
C PRO A 639 9.91 1.52 13.46
N PRO A 640 9.01 1.08 12.55
CA PRO A 640 8.18 -0.10 12.76
C PRO A 640 8.96 -1.39 13.00
N VAL A 641 10.06 -1.63 12.28
CA VAL A 641 10.90 -2.81 12.53
C VAL A 641 11.62 -2.69 13.87
N ALA A 642 12.18 -1.54 14.19
CA ALA A 642 12.88 -1.27 15.44
C ALA A 642 11.97 -1.51 16.65
N ALA A 643 10.76 -0.94 16.63
CA ALA A 643 9.77 -1.10 17.70
C ALA A 643 9.36 -2.57 17.90
N ARG A 644 9.24 -3.35 16.80
CA ARG A 644 9.00 -4.79 16.91
C ARG A 644 10.20 -5.53 17.48
N ALA A 645 11.41 -5.16 17.08
CA ALA A 645 12.65 -5.78 17.54
C ALA A 645 12.86 -5.63 19.05
N GLU A 646 12.43 -4.51 19.64
CA GLU A 646 12.50 -4.27 21.10
C GLU A 646 11.76 -5.31 21.94
N HIS A 647 10.80 -6.04 21.37
CA HIS A 647 10.06 -7.10 22.07
C HIS A 647 10.83 -8.42 22.17
N TYR A 648 11.97 -8.53 21.50
CA TYR A 648 12.78 -9.76 21.46
C TYR A 648 14.11 -9.54 22.15
N SER A 649 14.49 -10.46 23.04
CA SER A 649 15.80 -10.43 23.70
C SER A 649 16.94 -10.73 22.71
N ASP A 650 16.71 -11.62 21.76
CA ASP A 650 17.61 -11.90 20.64
C ASP A 650 16.94 -11.51 19.32
N GLN A 651 17.11 -10.24 18.95
CA GLN A 651 16.54 -9.65 17.74
C GLN A 651 17.01 -10.34 16.45
N LEU A 652 18.20 -10.94 16.47
CA LEU A 652 18.77 -11.60 15.30
C LEU A 652 18.04 -12.92 15.05
N HIS A 653 18.06 -13.83 16.02
CA HIS A 653 17.52 -15.18 15.84
C HIS A 653 16.00 -15.25 15.97
N GLN A 654 15.37 -14.36 16.74
CA GLN A 654 13.92 -14.42 16.98
C GLN A 654 13.10 -13.58 15.99
N LEU A 655 13.73 -12.62 15.28
CA LEU A 655 13.02 -11.73 14.34
C LEU A 655 13.72 -11.63 12.98
N THR A 656 14.97 -11.17 12.95
CA THR A 656 15.64 -10.76 11.71
C THR A 656 15.89 -11.95 10.77
N VAL A 657 16.44 -13.05 11.30
CA VAL A 657 16.72 -14.29 10.55
C VAL A 657 15.42 -14.97 10.08
N PRO A 658 14.39 -15.17 10.94
CA PRO A 658 13.10 -15.69 10.50
C PRO A 658 12.45 -14.87 9.38
N VAL A 659 12.40 -13.53 9.51
CA VAL A 659 11.82 -12.66 8.46
C VAL A 659 12.60 -12.79 7.15
N ALA A 660 13.93 -12.81 7.21
CA ALA A 660 14.75 -12.99 6.01
C ALA A 660 14.54 -14.37 5.36
N SER A 661 14.42 -15.43 6.17
CA SER A 661 14.16 -16.80 5.71
C SER A 661 12.82 -16.87 4.99
N LEU A 662 11.77 -16.27 5.57
CA LEU A 662 10.44 -16.25 4.95
C LEU A 662 10.41 -15.46 3.64
N ARG A 663 11.04 -14.26 3.60
CA ARG A 663 11.14 -13.44 2.38
C ARG A 663 11.89 -14.16 1.27
N LEU A 664 13.03 -14.77 1.61
CA LEU A 664 13.84 -15.54 0.68
C LEU A 664 13.03 -16.72 0.11
N ARG A 665 12.45 -17.54 0.99
CA ARG A 665 11.60 -18.67 0.59
C ARG A 665 10.42 -18.21 -0.28
N ARG A 666 9.73 -17.12 0.06
CA ARG A 666 8.61 -16.56 -0.72
C ARG A 666 9.03 -16.21 -2.15
N ALA A 667 10.17 -15.56 -2.32
CA ALA A 667 10.66 -15.20 -3.65
C ALA A 667 11.12 -16.42 -4.45
N LEU A 668 11.85 -17.36 -3.84
CA LEU A 668 12.30 -18.57 -4.55
C LEU A 668 11.12 -19.46 -4.99
N ASN A 669 10.07 -19.60 -4.17
CA ASN A 669 8.83 -20.31 -4.52
C ASN A 669 8.22 -19.81 -5.84
N ARG A 670 8.38 -18.52 -6.15
CA ARG A 670 7.79 -17.88 -7.33
C ARG A 670 8.72 -17.86 -8.52
N LEU A 671 10.04 -17.75 -8.29
CA LEU A 671 11.03 -17.51 -9.34
C LEU A 671 11.73 -18.75 -9.85
N VAL A 672 11.76 -19.83 -9.08
CA VAL A 672 12.78 -20.87 -9.27
C VAL A 672 12.19 -22.21 -9.65
N TRP A 673 11.02 -22.56 -9.13
CA TRP A 673 10.60 -23.96 -9.24
C TRP A 673 9.81 -24.20 -10.52
N SER A 674 10.53 -24.71 -11.52
CA SER A 674 10.00 -25.28 -12.75
C SER A 674 9.87 -26.79 -12.56
N GLU A 675 8.76 -27.37 -13.02
CA GLU A 675 8.59 -28.83 -13.08
C GLU A 675 9.29 -29.46 -14.29
N ALA A 676 9.71 -28.66 -15.27
CA ALA A 676 10.16 -29.15 -16.58
C ALA A 676 11.62 -28.81 -16.92
N THR A 677 12.20 -27.79 -16.28
CA THR A 677 13.50 -27.24 -16.71
C THR A 677 14.43 -27.01 -15.54
N ARG A 678 15.68 -27.45 -15.70
CA ARG A 678 16.73 -27.14 -14.75
C ARG A 678 17.04 -25.65 -14.67
N ASN A 679 17.32 -25.21 -13.47
CA ASN A 679 17.69 -23.83 -13.16
C ASN A 679 18.69 -23.77 -12.01
N VAL A 680 19.23 -22.58 -11.77
CA VAL A 680 20.21 -22.32 -10.72
C VAL A 680 19.78 -21.15 -9.85
N VAL A 681 20.00 -21.29 -8.54
CA VAL A 681 19.94 -20.21 -7.56
C VAL A 681 21.33 -19.99 -7.00
N ILE A 682 21.78 -18.74 -7.01
CA ILE A 682 23.08 -18.35 -6.45
C ILE A 682 22.81 -17.46 -5.25
N LEU A 683 23.30 -17.83 -4.07
CA LEU A 683 23.28 -16.96 -2.89
C LEU A 683 24.67 -16.37 -2.67
N PHE A 684 24.93 -15.17 -3.18
CA PHE A 684 26.23 -14.50 -3.09
C PHE A 684 26.49 -13.84 -1.72
N ASP A 685 26.15 -14.54 -0.64
CA ASP A 685 26.30 -14.05 0.72
C ASP A 685 27.00 -15.09 1.60
N ARG A 686 28.30 -14.90 1.81
CA ARG A 686 29.14 -15.82 2.60
C ARG A 686 28.62 -16.03 4.02
N ARG A 687 27.79 -15.13 4.56
CA ARG A 687 27.19 -15.27 5.90
C ARG A 687 26.30 -16.50 6.03
N VAL A 688 25.74 -17.00 4.92
CA VAL A 688 25.01 -18.27 4.89
C VAL A 688 25.90 -19.46 5.27
N LEU A 689 27.20 -19.38 4.99
CA LEU A 689 28.19 -20.41 5.33
C LEU A 689 28.97 -20.08 6.61
N SER A 690 29.25 -18.80 6.88
CA SER A 690 30.13 -18.36 7.97
C SER A 690 29.42 -18.11 9.30
N LYS A 691 28.10 -17.91 9.33
CA LYS A 691 27.33 -17.60 10.54
C LYS A 691 26.44 -18.77 10.96
N GLU A 692 26.22 -18.93 12.26
CA GLU A 692 25.45 -20.03 12.85
C GLU A 692 24.01 -20.09 12.31
N TYR A 693 23.38 -18.93 12.13
CA TYR A 693 22.02 -18.83 11.58
C TYR A 693 21.89 -19.25 10.10
N GLY A 694 23.01 -19.46 9.40
CA GLY A 694 23.00 -19.88 7.99
C GLY A 694 22.27 -21.21 7.80
N SER A 695 22.42 -22.13 8.75
CA SER A 695 21.71 -23.42 8.78
C SER A 695 20.18 -23.25 8.79
N THR A 696 19.65 -22.39 9.67
CA THR A 696 18.22 -22.05 9.74
C THR A 696 17.68 -21.55 8.41
N ILE A 697 18.44 -20.70 7.71
CA ILE A 697 18.04 -20.18 6.39
C ILE A 697 17.99 -21.32 5.38
N LEU A 698 19.05 -22.13 5.28
CA LEU A 698 19.14 -23.22 4.31
C LEU A 698 18.06 -24.28 4.53
N HIS A 699 17.79 -24.67 5.78
CA HIS A 699 16.73 -25.63 6.12
C HIS A 699 15.31 -25.09 5.87
N SER A 700 15.14 -23.77 5.78
CA SER A 700 13.87 -23.14 5.45
C SER A 700 13.55 -23.19 3.95
N LEU A 701 14.56 -23.36 3.09
CA LEU A 701 14.38 -23.49 1.65
C LEU A 701 13.93 -24.91 1.30
N PRO A 702 13.23 -25.14 0.18
CA PRO A 702 12.97 -26.51 -0.26
C PRO A 702 14.26 -27.23 -0.57
N ARG A 703 14.17 -28.55 -0.51
CA ARG A 703 15.27 -29.44 -0.84
C ARG A 703 15.66 -29.27 -2.30
N SER A 704 16.92 -28.94 -2.52
CA SER A 704 17.56 -28.73 -3.81
C SER A 704 18.96 -29.35 -3.79
N SER A 705 19.53 -29.59 -4.98
CA SER A 705 20.95 -29.97 -5.07
C SER A 705 21.80 -28.79 -4.63
N GLN A 706 22.76 -28.99 -3.71
CA GLN A 706 23.58 -27.89 -3.17
C GLN A 706 25.04 -28.07 -3.55
N ARG A 707 25.70 -26.98 -3.96
CA ARG A 707 27.14 -26.98 -4.26
C ARG A 707 27.81 -25.78 -3.62
N GLN A 708 28.84 -26.07 -2.82
CA GLN A 708 29.71 -25.06 -2.20
C GLN A 708 31.07 -25.09 -2.89
N ALA A 709 31.43 -24.03 -3.60
CA ALA A 709 32.70 -23.95 -4.34
C ALA A 709 33.10 -22.49 -4.63
N ALA A 710 34.32 -22.30 -5.14
CA ALA A 710 34.84 -20.97 -5.48
C ALA A 710 34.08 -20.32 -6.64
N VAL A 711 34.11 -19.00 -6.74
CA VAL A 711 33.46 -18.26 -7.84
C VAL A 711 34.03 -18.64 -9.21
N SER A 712 35.33 -18.94 -9.29
CA SER A 712 36.00 -19.30 -10.54
C SER A 712 35.42 -20.55 -11.22
N HIS A 713 34.89 -21.50 -10.46
CA HIS A 713 34.29 -22.74 -10.99
C HIS A 713 32.79 -22.60 -11.32
N MET A 714 32.20 -21.43 -11.00
CA MET A 714 30.76 -21.23 -11.06
C MET A 714 30.20 -21.34 -12.50
N PRO A 715 30.79 -20.71 -13.54
CA PRO A 715 30.24 -20.80 -14.90
C PRO A 715 30.22 -22.24 -15.44
N GLU A 716 31.33 -22.97 -15.30
CA GLU A 716 31.46 -24.37 -15.76
C GLU A 716 30.47 -25.27 -15.03
N THR A 717 30.45 -25.20 -13.70
CA THR A 717 29.52 -25.99 -12.87
C THR A 717 28.05 -25.78 -13.25
N ILE A 718 27.67 -24.53 -13.53
CA ILE A 718 26.29 -24.18 -13.87
C ILE A 718 25.94 -24.69 -15.26
N LEU A 719 26.83 -24.54 -16.25
CA LEU A 719 26.60 -25.05 -17.59
C LEU A 719 26.48 -26.57 -17.60
N ASP A 720 27.34 -27.27 -16.85
CA ASP A 720 27.25 -28.72 -16.68
C ASP A 720 25.90 -29.14 -16.08
N TRP A 721 25.43 -28.43 -15.04
CA TRP A 721 24.14 -28.70 -14.42
C TRP A 721 22.97 -28.53 -15.41
N LEU A 722 22.95 -27.42 -16.13
CA LEU A 722 21.89 -27.07 -17.07
C LEU A 722 21.83 -27.99 -18.29
N THR A 723 22.98 -28.53 -18.72
CA THR A 723 23.08 -29.38 -19.92
C THR A 723 23.06 -30.88 -19.62
N ALA A 724 23.31 -31.29 -18.37
CA ALA A 724 23.35 -32.68 -18.00
C ALA A 724 22.02 -33.41 -18.24
N SER A 725 22.09 -34.56 -18.90
CA SER A 725 20.95 -35.44 -19.19
C SER A 725 20.92 -36.59 -18.16
N GLY A 726 20.05 -36.51 -17.14
CA GLY A 726 19.90 -37.53 -16.08
C GLY A 726 20.14 -37.01 -14.65
N SER A 727 19.54 -37.66 -13.65
CA SER A 727 19.60 -37.28 -12.22
C SER A 727 21.05 -37.25 -11.71
N TRP A 728 21.44 -36.14 -11.09
CA TRP A 728 22.70 -36.03 -10.34
C TRP A 728 22.45 -36.65 -8.96
N GLU A 729 23.10 -37.78 -8.66
CA GLU A 729 23.12 -38.37 -7.31
C GLU A 729 24.13 -37.66 -6.40
#